data_AF-A0A5B6VD49-F1
#
_entry.id   AF-A0A5B6VD49-F1
#
_cell.length_a   1.000
_cell.length_b   1.000
_cell.length_c   1.000
_cell.angle_alpha   90.00
_cell.angle_beta   90.00
_cell.angle_gamma   90.00
#
_symmetry.space_group_name_H-M   'P 1'
#
loop_
_entity.id
_entity.type
_entity.pdbx_description
1 polymer ?
#
loop_
_entity_poly.entity_id
_entity_poly.type
_entity_poly.pdbx_seq_one_letter_code
_entity_poly.pdbx_strand_id
1 'polypeptide(L)'
;MSNFILVPRNPRNLTFKKLSKFSCKRNQKQKNTKNMVVEIMFKESIKPSCPTPYHLRTYKLSLLDQLMPSAHVPMIFFYSPINSDSNHMNIVGERLERLKQSLSETLTIFYPFAGTIKDGLYIDCNDNGVQYVEAKVSCCLSEILSNPDILMIRKLLPSNISRLVSSDAGIPVAMIQVNILKCGGIAIGTQTSHKIIDGPTSTTFLKAWAASARGSGEVPRPSFIAPLLFPQNNLLPRDTMLAIWPSLLKFGKCVTSRFVFHASAIATLKAKASSSLVVPNPTSVESVSAFIWICVTTASRIRYGSRRPSVLSHIVNLRGKTATSLPEHSIGNLLWIATAQCDAEVNLELQSLVGLLRKSIMETSGEFVEELQGERGFQKVLKCLTELGEVHSNGEADYVAFSSMCKVGIYEADFGWGKPMWVSPGGIDGLVFQNLVFLIETRNGDGIEALVTLDEQDMAVLQSQTEILSFAALDPISKEFIKPISPTPHHLRTHLLSFLDQFLQFMSLWSSFIWTKKGAFQQLHPTPGGISIRNLNSLLSLGWKDQGPSFHRLYDEGAYCVEARVNHPLREFLNHTDSSYVSQLLPTEATWTATTAGGYIAMIHVTTFACDAISLGAFLSYIIFDGPAATTFISSWAALTHKCASSSVRDPTRVEVVSALLCKCIMATFKAKSGIQKSTLITHAVNLR
;
A
#
# COMPACT_ATOMS: atom_id res chain seq x y z
N MET A 1 -19.24 -19.81 -49.49
CA MET A 1 -20.64 -19.74 -49.92
C MET A 1 -21.52 -19.83 -48.69
N SER A 2 -22.25 -18.74 -48.45
CA SER A 2 -23.55 -18.60 -47.77
C SER A 2 -23.95 -19.61 -46.69
N ASN A 3 -23.74 -19.24 -45.42
CA ASN A 3 -24.67 -19.49 -44.30
C ASN A 3 -24.21 -18.66 -43.08
N PHE A 4 -24.39 -17.34 -43.15
CA PHE A 4 -24.36 -16.49 -41.97
C PHE A 4 -25.69 -16.67 -41.24
N ILE A 5 -25.63 -17.18 -40.01
CA ILE A 5 -26.75 -17.23 -39.08
C ILE A 5 -27.27 -15.80 -38.89
N LEU A 6 -28.57 -15.65 -39.12
CA LEU A 6 -29.32 -14.41 -39.06
C LEU A 6 -29.19 -13.75 -37.68
N VAL A 7 -28.41 -12.67 -37.60
CA VAL A 7 -28.50 -11.68 -36.54
C VAL A 7 -29.86 -10.97 -36.67
N PRO A 8 -30.71 -10.91 -35.63
CA PRO A 8 -31.94 -10.12 -35.71
C PRO A 8 -31.58 -8.64 -35.90
N ARG A 9 -31.90 -8.10 -37.08
CA ARG A 9 -31.90 -6.67 -37.37
C ARG A 9 -33.00 -6.00 -36.55
N ASN A 10 -32.67 -5.44 -35.38
CA ASN A 10 -33.41 -4.30 -34.84
C ASN A 10 -32.61 -3.51 -33.78
N PRO A 11 -31.88 -2.45 -34.14
CA PRO A 11 -31.20 -1.58 -33.18
C PRO A 11 -32.13 -0.41 -32.79
N ARG A 12 -33.37 -0.67 -32.38
CA ARG A 12 -34.29 0.34 -31.84
C ARG A 12 -35.32 -0.34 -30.94
N ASN A 13 -35.00 -0.54 -29.65
CA ASN A 13 -35.95 -0.63 -28.51
C ASN A 13 -35.27 -1.17 -27.22
N LEU A 14 -34.14 -0.59 -26.82
CA LEU A 14 -33.70 -0.64 -25.41
C LEU A 14 -33.90 0.76 -24.81
N THR A 15 -35.17 1.13 -24.65
CA THR A 15 -35.57 2.34 -23.92
C THR A 15 -35.19 2.17 -22.45
N PHE A 16 -34.18 2.94 -22.03
CA PHE A 16 -33.84 3.29 -20.64
C PHE A 16 -35.06 3.91 -19.92
N LYS A 17 -36.02 3.10 -19.49
CA LYS A 17 -37.14 3.54 -18.62
C LYS A 17 -37.70 2.35 -17.84
N LYS A 18 -37.02 1.94 -16.77
CA LYS A 18 -37.57 1.30 -15.55
C LYS A 18 -36.46 0.85 -14.60
N LEU A 19 -35.73 1.80 -14.02
CA LEU A 19 -34.99 1.58 -12.77
C LEU A 19 -35.17 2.80 -11.87
N SER A 20 -36.42 3.02 -11.47
CA SER A 20 -36.77 3.91 -10.36
C SER A 20 -37.66 3.13 -9.41
N LYS A 21 -37.24 3.04 -8.15
CA LYS A 21 -37.88 2.39 -6.99
C LYS A 21 -37.36 0.98 -6.64
N PHE A 22 -36.14 0.94 -6.11
CA PHE A 22 -35.83 0.06 -4.97
C PHE A 22 -34.98 0.85 -3.96
N SER A 23 -35.66 1.49 -3.01
CA SER A 23 -35.03 2.06 -1.82
C SER A 23 -35.01 0.98 -0.75
N CYS A 24 -33.91 0.23 -0.63
CA CYS A 24 -33.69 -0.65 0.52
C CYS A 24 -32.93 0.13 1.61
N LYS A 25 -33.54 0.19 2.80
CA LYS A 25 -32.99 0.87 3.98
C LYS A 25 -31.66 0.23 4.38
N ARG A 26 -30.60 1.04 4.40
CA ARG A 26 -29.27 0.71 4.92
C ARG A 26 -29.36 0.28 6.39
N ASN A 27 -28.90 -0.92 6.70
CA ASN A 27 -28.20 -1.19 7.95
C ASN A 27 -26.71 -1.00 7.72
N GLN A 28 -26.29 0.27 7.59
CA GLN A 28 -24.88 0.64 7.67
C GLN A 28 -24.51 0.70 9.15
N LYS A 29 -23.71 -0.24 9.63
CA LYS A 29 -22.80 0.07 10.73
C LYS A 29 -21.97 1.26 10.25
N GLN A 30 -22.15 2.39 10.91
CA GLN A 30 -21.49 3.67 10.67
C GLN A 30 -19.98 3.47 10.90
N LYS A 31 -19.25 3.02 9.88
CA LYS A 31 -17.80 3.25 9.82
C LYS A 31 -17.65 4.76 9.63
N ASN A 32 -17.11 5.46 10.63
CA ASN A 32 -16.69 6.85 10.52
C ASN A 32 -15.62 6.99 9.41
N THR A 33 -16.03 7.02 8.14
CA THR A 33 -15.15 7.39 7.04
C THR A 33 -15.02 8.90 7.02
N LYS A 34 -13.84 9.40 7.41
CA LYS A 34 -13.41 10.78 7.15
C LYS A 34 -13.66 11.09 5.68
N ASN A 35 -14.44 12.14 5.39
CA ASN A 35 -14.69 12.56 4.01
C ASN A 35 -13.39 13.02 3.35
N MET A 36 -12.81 12.21 2.46
CA MET A 36 -11.76 12.67 1.56
C MET A 36 -12.37 13.65 0.55
N VAL A 37 -11.95 14.92 0.67
CA VAL A 37 -12.33 16.02 -0.21
C VAL A 37 -11.15 16.28 -1.13
N VAL A 38 -11.43 16.33 -2.43
CA VAL A 38 -10.46 16.64 -3.49
C VAL A 38 -10.89 17.96 -4.11
N GLU A 39 -10.07 18.98 -3.94
CA GLU A 39 -10.28 20.32 -4.48
C GLU A 39 -9.38 20.52 -5.68
N ILE A 40 -9.96 20.73 -6.86
CA ILE A 40 -9.18 20.96 -8.07
C ILE A 40 -8.66 22.41 -8.05
N MET A 41 -7.35 22.56 -8.09
CA MET A 41 -6.68 23.85 -8.08
C MET A 41 -6.46 24.38 -9.49
N PHE A 42 -6.06 23.50 -10.40
CA PHE A 42 -5.60 23.88 -11.72
C PHE A 42 -5.87 22.79 -12.75
N LYS A 43 -6.11 23.19 -14.01
CA LYS A 43 -6.31 22.30 -15.15
C LYS A 43 -5.65 22.91 -16.38
N GLU A 44 -4.85 22.13 -17.08
CA GLU A 44 -4.29 22.50 -18.37
C GLU A 44 -4.15 21.29 -19.30
N SER A 45 -3.68 21.54 -20.52
CA SER A 45 -3.29 20.48 -21.45
C SER A 45 -1.79 20.56 -21.70
N ILE A 46 -1.07 19.50 -21.31
CA ILE A 46 0.38 19.42 -21.50
C ILE A 46 0.67 18.85 -22.88
N LYS A 47 1.27 19.69 -23.73
CA LYS A 47 1.65 19.36 -25.11
C LYS A 47 3.08 18.81 -25.16
N PRO A 48 3.45 18.05 -26.22
CA PRO A 48 4.85 17.68 -26.42
C PRO A 48 5.72 18.93 -26.57
N SER A 49 6.96 18.86 -26.09
CA SER A 49 7.92 19.97 -26.14
C SER A 49 8.33 20.33 -27.56
N CYS A 50 8.30 19.35 -28.47
CA CYS A 50 8.45 19.56 -29.91
C CYS A 50 7.17 19.08 -30.62
N PRO A 51 6.66 19.83 -31.62
CA PRO A 51 5.49 19.41 -32.39
C PRO A 51 5.70 18.04 -33.05
N THR A 52 4.64 17.23 -33.07
CA THR A 52 4.69 15.93 -33.77
C THR A 52 4.93 16.15 -35.27
N PRO A 53 5.97 15.51 -35.86
CA PRO A 53 6.25 15.60 -37.29
C PRO A 53 5.05 15.20 -38.15
N TYR A 54 4.89 15.81 -39.33
CA TYR A 54 3.73 15.59 -40.19
C TYR A 54 3.48 14.10 -40.53
N HIS A 55 4.55 13.35 -40.82
CA HIS A 55 4.47 11.92 -41.13
C HIS A 55 4.12 11.02 -39.93
N LEU A 56 4.12 11.56 -38.70
CA LEU A 56 3.75 10.87 -37.46
C LEU A 56 2.39 11.33 -36.92
N ARG A 57 1.65 12.20 -37.64
CA ARG A 57 0.35 12.72 -37.20
C ARG A 57 -0.75 11.67 -37.08
N THR A 58 -0.53 10.46 -37.59
CA THR A 58 -1.49 9.37 -37.50
C THR A 58 -0.80 8.12 -37.04
N TYR A 59 -1.17 7.63 -35.86
CA TYR A 59 -0.76 6.33 -35.35
C TYR A 59 -1.90 5.33 -35.55
N LYS A 60 -1.70 4.33 -36.41
CA LYS A 60 -2.66 3.24 -36.58
C LYS A 60 -2.62 2.32 -35.37
N LEU A 61 -3.77 1.88 -34.89
CA LEU A 61 -3.82 0.83 -33.87
C LEU A 61 -3.50 -0.52 -34.51
N SER A 62 -2.89 -1.43 -33.75
CA SER A 62 -2.64 -2.79 -34.21
C SER A 62 -3.93 -3.65 -34.13
N LEU A 63 -3.90 -4.83 -34.74
CA LEU A 63 -4.99 -5.80 -34.62
C LEU A 63 -5.31 -6.14 -33.15
N LEU A 64 -4.27 -6.28 -32.31
CA LEU A 64 -4.42 -6.60 -30.89
C LEU A 64 -4.99 -5.42 -30.09
N ASP A 65 -4.64 -4.18 -30.47
CA ASP A 65 -5.23 -2.96 -29.91
C ASP A 65 -6.73 -2.86 -30.22
N GLN A 66 -7.16 -3.27 -31.43
CA GLN A 66 -8.57 -3.27 -31.82
C GLN A 66 -9.40 -4.21 -30.93
N LEU A 67 -8.80 -5.29 -30.42
CA LEU A 67 -9.47 -6.21 -29.50
C LEU A 67 -9.79 -5.54 -28.17
N MET A 68 -8.97 -4.60 -27.69
CA MET A 68 -9.18 -4.02 -26.36
C MET A 68 -10.41 -3.13 -26.26
N PRO A 69 -11.05 -3.03 -25.08
CA PRO A 69 -12.23 -2.19 -24.88
C PRO A 69 -11.87 -0.70 -25.01
N SER A 70 -12.84 0.10 -25.43
CA SER A 70 -12.75 1.57 -25.47
C SER A 70 -12.88 2.19 -24.07
N ALA A 71 -12.05 1.72 -23.13
CA ALA A 71 -11.99 2.16 -21.73
C ALA A 71 -10.62 2.76 -21.39
N HIS A 72 -10.53 3.54 -20.31
CA HIS A 72 -9.25 4.00 -19.78
C HIS A 72 -8.86 3.21 -18.55
N VAL A 73 -7.61 2.74 -18.54
CA VAL A 73 -7.01 1.98 -17.44
C VAL A 73 -6.61 2.97 -16.34
N PRO A 74 -7.19 2.86 -15.13
CA PRO A 74 -6.82 3.71 -14.01
C PRO A 74 -5.61 3.15 -13.26
N MET A 75 -4.64 3.99 -12.90
CA MET A 75 -3.55 3.64 -11.98
C MET A 75 -3.22 4.83 -11.08
N ILE A 76 -3.04 4.60 -9.78
CA ILE A 76 -2.73 5.61 -8.77
C ILE A 76 -1.41 5.25 -8.09
N PHE A 77 -0.47 6.20 -8.08
CA PHE A 77 0.86 6.06 -7.50
C PHE A 77 1.02 7.02 -6.32
N PHE A 78 1.30 6.50 -5.14
CA PHE A 78 1.44 7.30 -3.92
C PHE A 78 2.90 7.51 -3.56
N TYR A 79 3.33 8.75 -3.35
CA TYR A 79 4.70 9.13 -2.99
C TYR A 79 4.75 9.78 -1.62
N SER A 80 5.79 9.46 -0.85
CA SER A 80 6.00 9.97 0.50
C SER A 80 6.12 11.49 0.55
N PRO A 81 5.68 12.12 1.66
CA PRO A 81 6.00 13.51 1.93
C PRO A 81 7.51 13.71 2.13
N ILE A 82 7.94 14.97 2.08
CA ILE A 82 9.33 15.35 2.33
C ILE A 82 9.60 15.34 3.84
N ASN A 83 10.80 14.95 4.26
CA ASN A 83 11.21 14.87 5.66
C ASN A 83 11.90 16.15 6.20
N SER A 84 11.61 17.35 5.65
CA SER A 84 12.37 18.57 5.97
C SER A 84 11.54 19.66 6.65
N ASP A 85 11.88 20.03 7.88
CA ASP A 85 11.14 20.96 8.77
C ASP A 85 11.02 22.43 8.30
N SER A 86 11.51 22.80 7.12
CA SER A 86 11.25 24.12 6.55
C SER A 86 11.18 24.06 5.01
N ASN A 87 10.21 24.80 4.44
CA ASN A 87 9.99 25.04 3.01
C ASN A 87 9.21 23.99 2.17
N HIS A 88 8.39 23.13 2.79
CA HIS A 88 7.61 22.08 2.09
C HIS A 88 6.80 22.57 0.88
N MET A 89 6.13 23.73 0.99
CA MET A 89 5.26 24.23 -0.10
C MET A 89 6.05 24.66 -1.34
N ASN A 90 7.24 25.23 -1.16
CA ASN A 90 8.10 25.63 -2.27
C ASN A 90 8.65 24.40 -3.00
N ILE A 91 9.10 23.38 -2.27
CA ILE A 91 9.58 22.13 -2.89
C ILE A 91 8.43 21.40 -3.60
N VAL A 92 7.23 21.35 -3.02
CA VAL A 92 6.07 20.78 -3.72
C VAL A 92 5.79 21.54 -5.01
N GLY A 93 5.84 22.87 -5.00
CA GLY A 93 5.72 23.69 -6.20
C GLY A 93 6.77 23.33 -7.27
N GLU A 94 8.05 23.23 -6.90
CA GLU A 94 9.12 22.81 -7.81
C GLU A 94 8.89 21.41 -8.39
N ARG A 95 8.38 20.48 -7.59
CA ARG A 95 8.03 19.13 -8.05
C ARG A 95 6.89 19.15 -9.06
N LEU A 96 5.85 19.97 -8.84
CA LEU A 96 4.73 20.11 -9.77
C LEU A 96 5.18 20.69 -11.11
N GLU A 97 6.00 21.74 -11.09
CA GLU A 97 6.59 22.30 -12.32
C GLU A 97 7.48 21.29 -13.04
N ARG A 98 8.30 20.53 -12.29
CA ARG A 98 9.14 19.47 -12.86
C ARG A 98 8.31 18.38 -13.53
N LEU A 99 7.19 17.96 -12.92
CA LEU A 99 6.29 16.96 -13.50
C LEU A 99 5.74 17.42 -14.85
N LYS A 100 5.29 18.68 -14.94
CA LYS A 100 4.75 19.27 -16.17
C LYS A 100 5.81 19.37 -17.27
N GLN A 101 6.98 19.93 -16.94
CA GLN A 101 8.08 20.08 -17.89
C GLN A 101 8.53 18.72 -18.45
N SER A 102 8.81 17.77 -17.57
CA SER A 102 9.25 16.42 -17.97
C SER A 102 8.17 15.64 -18.71
N LEU A 103 6.89 15.86 -18.41
CA LEU A 103 5.80 15.27 -19.17
C LEU A 103 5.81 15.80 -20.61
N SER A 104 5.97 17.11 -20.79
CA SER A 104 6.07 17.74 -22.11
C SER A 104 7.25 17.17 -22.91
N GLU A 105 8.42 17.02 -22.30
CA GLU A 105 9.60 16.40 -22.92
C GLU A 105 9.38 14.93 -23.29
N THR A 106 8.75 14.17 -22.40
CA THR A 106 8.46 12.74 -22.62
C THR A 106 7.43 12.55 -23.74
N LEU A 107 6.43 13.41 -23.84
CA LEU A 107 5.42 13.36 -24.89
C LEU A 107 5.99 13.60 -26.29
N THR A 108 7.17 14.21 -26.43
CA THR A 108 7.84 14.33 -27.74
C THR A 108 8.20 12.96 -28.32
N ILE A 109 8.61 12.00 -27.48
CA ILE A 109 8.91 10.62 -27.93
C ILE A 109 7.71 9.68 -27.79
N PHE A 110 6.81 9.94 -26.82
CA PHE A 110 5.51 9.24 -26.67
C PHE A 110 4.36 10.02 -27.32
N TYR A 111 4.59 10.57 -28.51
CA TYR A 111 3.67 11.50 -29.18
C TYR A 111 2.21 11.02 -29.32
N PRO A 112 1.88 9.71 -29.49
CA PRO A 112 0.48 9.30 -29.54
C PRO A 112 -0.29 9.58 -28.25
N PHE A 113 0.38 9.68 -27.10
CA PHE A 113 -0.26 9.90 -25.80
C PHE A 113 -0.83 11.32 -25.67
N ALA A 114 -0.33 12.28 -26.47
CA ALA A 114 -0.85 13.64 -26.56
C ALA A 114 -1.96 13.80 -27.63
N GLY A 115 -2.40 12.71 -28.24
CA GLY A 115 -3.41 12.69 -29.30
C GLY A 115 -4.81 12.36 -28.83
N THR A 116 -5.68 12.14 -29.81
CA THR A 116 -7.08 11.74 -29.59
C THR A 116 -7.44 10.51 -30.41
N ILE A 117 -8.21 9.60 -29.82
CA ILE A 117 -8.66 8.37 -30.48
C ILE A 117 -9.79 8.70 -31.44
N LYS A 118 -9.69 8.18 -32.66
CA LYS A 118 -10.72 8.30 -33.71
C LYS A 118 -11.20 6.92 -34.11
N ASP A 119 -12.52 6.73 -34.02
CA ASP A 119 -13.25 5.52 -34.42
C ASP A 119 -12.76 4.18 -33.83
N GLY A 120 -11.89 4.22 -32.81
CA GLY A 120 -11.25 3.03 -32.25
C GLY A 120 -10.27 2.33 -33.20
N LEU A 121 -9.82 3.00 -34.27
CA LEU A 121 -8.94 2.45 -35.30
C LEU A 121 -7.57 3.13 -35.36
N TYR A 122 -7.52 4.42 -35.06
CA TYR A 122 -6.27 5.17 -35.06
C TYR A 122 -6.30 6.28 -34.02
N ILE A 123 -5.12 6.80 -33.74
CA ILE A 123 -4.91 7.99 -32.93
C ILE A 123 -4.51 9.12 -33.87
N ASP A 124 -5.28 10.20 -33.81
CA ASP A 124 -4.92 11.48 -34.38
C ASP A 124 -3.91 12.14 -33.42
N CYS A 125 -2.63 12.11 -33.79
CA CYS A 125 -1.51 12.69 -33.02
C CYS A 125 -1.47 14.21 -33.24
N ASN A 126 -2.55 14.88 -32.87
CA ASN A 126 -2.81 16.30 -33.11
C ASN A 126 -2.17 17.26 -32.10
N ASP A 127 -1.37 16.75 -31.15
CA ASP A 127 -0.77 17.53 -30.06
C ASP A 127 -1.81 18.33 -29.25
N ASN A 128 -3.05 17.84 -29.14
CA ASN A 128 -4.05 18.43 -28.25
C ASN A 128 -3.57 18.40 -26.79
N GLY A 129 -2.70 17.44 -26.45
CA GLY A 129 -2.01 17.33 -25.18
C GLY A 129 -2.71 16.39 -24.20
N VAL A 130 -2.01 16.10 -23.11
CA VAL A 130 -2.53 15.31 -21.99
C VAL A 130 -3.27 16.25 -21.04
N GLN A 131 -4.54 15.93 -20.74
CA GLN A 131 -5.27 16.67 -19.72
C GLN A 131 -4.58 16.46 -18.37
N TYR A 132 -4.05 17.54 -17.79
CA TYR A 132 -3.30 17.54 -16.56
C TYR A 132 -4.04 18.37 -15.50
N VAL A 133 -4.28 17.76 -14.34
CA VAL A 133 -5.04 18.36 -13.24
C VAL A 133 -4.17 18.37 -11.99
N GLU A 134 -4.14 19.50 -11.29
CA GLU A 134 -3.56 19.57 -9.95
C GLU A 134 -4.69 19.75 -8.93
N ALA A 135 -4.65 18.97 -7.86
CA ALA A 135 -5.67 18.99 -6.82
C ALA A 135 -5.08 18.95 -5.41
N LYS A 136 -5.72 19.61 -4.45
CA LYS A 136 -5.43 19.45 -3.03
C LYS A 136 -6.38 18.43 -2.40
N VAL A 137 -5.86 17.63 -1.49
CA VAL A 137 -6.63 16.58 -0.81
C VAL A 137 -6.62 16.83 0.70
N SER A 138 -7.79 16.72 1.32
CA SER A 138 -7.98 17.03 2.74
C SER A 138 -7.31 16.07 3.73
N CYS A 139 -6.75 14.94 3.28
CA CYS A 139 -6.15 13.90 4.14
C CYS A 139 -4.64 13.73 3.91
N CYS A 140 -3.97 13.17 4.91
CA CYS A 140 -2.56 12.77 4.83
C CYS A 140 -2.42 11.38 4.17
N LEU A 141 -1.23 11.10 3.61
CA LEU A 141 -0.91 9.80 3.01
C LEU A 141 -1.09 8.64 4.01
N SER A 142 -0.64 8.82 5.25
CA SER A 142 -0.78 7.82 6.31
C SER A 142 -2.24 7.46 6.58
N GLU A 143 -3.17 8.40 6.47
CA GLU A 143 -4.60 8.15 6.65
C GLU A 143 -5.16 7.27 5.52
N ILE A 144 -4.70 7.49 4.28
CA ILE A 144 -5.08 6.66 3.13
C ILE A 144 -4.51 5.25 3.27
N LEU A 145 -3.23 5.12 3.60
CA LEU A 145 -2.54 3.81 3.62
C LEU A 145 -2.86 2.95 4.85
N SER A 146 -3.30 3.57 5.96
CA SER A 146 -3.66 2.83 7.18
C SER A 146 -4.94 2.03 7.01
N ASN A 147 -5.92 2.54 6.27
CA ASN A 147 -7.17 1.83 6.00
C ASN A 147 -7.67 2.21 4.60
N PRO A 148 -7.04 1.66 3.55
CA PRO A 148 -7.31 2.08 2.18
C PRO A 148 -8.73 1.70 1.77
N ASP A 149 -9.57 2.71 1.57
CA ASP A 149 -10.84 2.54 0.89
C ASP A 149 -10.60 2.62 -0.63
N ILE A 150 -10.53 1.45 -1.26
CA ILE A 150 -10.19 1.29 -2.68
C ILE A 150 -11.19 1.99 -3.62
N LEU A 151 -12.43 2.26 -3.18
CA LEU A 151 -13.40 3.03 -3.97
C LEU A 151 -13.15 4.52 -3.78
N MET A 152 -12.86 4.97 -2.56
CA MET A 152 -12.57 6.39 -2.31
C MET A 152 -11.32 6.88 -3.03
N ILE A 153 -10.25 6.07 -3.12
CA ILE A 153 -9.02 6.49 -3.81
C ILE A 153 -9.25 6.81 -5.30
N ARG A 154 -10.34 6.33 -5.92
CA ARG A 154 -10.70 6.70 -7.30
C ARG A 154 -10.94 8.20 -7.47
N LYS A 155 -11.26 8.94 -6.42
CA LYS A 155 -11.38 10.42 -6.48
C LYS A 155 -10.03 11.10 -6.81
N LEU A 156 -8.92 10.38 -6.68
CA LEU A 156 -7.57 10.85 -7.03
C LEU A 156 -7.24 10.64 -8.52
N LEU A 157 -8.13 10.01 -9.27
CA LEU A 157 -8.04 9.89 -10.73
C LEU A 157 -8.65 11.13 -11.40
N PRO A 158 -8.22 11.47 -12.62
CA PRO A 158 -8.87 12.49 -13.45
C PRO A 158 -10.40 12.29 -13.51
N SER A 159 -11.14 13.40 -13.55
CA SER A 159 -12.61 13.34 -13.56
C SER A 159 -13.18 12.63 -14.79
N ASN A 160 -14.32 11.96 -14.60
CA ASN A 160 -15.02 11.07 -15.54
C ASN A 160 -15.08 11.55 -17.01
N ILE A 161 -14.56 10.68 -17.89
CA ILE A 161 -14.55 10.77 -19.37
C ILE A 161 -15.95 10.97 -19.97
N SER A 162 -17.02 10.63 -19.24
CA SER A 162 -18.40 10.77 -19.70
C SER A 162 -18.80 12.20 -20.10
N ARG A 163 -18.08 13.23 -19.64
CA ARG A 163 -18.25 14.62 -20.12
C ARG A 163 -17.45 14.98 -21.38
N LEU A 164 -16.43 14.19 -21.73
CA LEU A 164 -15.55 14.39 -22.89
C LEU A 164 -16.07 13.70 -24.16
N VAL A 165 -16.90 12.66 -24.03
CA VAL A 165 -17.52 11.95 -25.17
C VAL A 165 -18.57 12.82 -25.88
N SER A 166 -19.02 13.91 -25.25
CA SER A 166 -19.99 14.87 -25.78
C SER A 166 -19.39 16.00 -26.62
N SER A 167 -18.09 15.99 -26.95
CA SER A 167 -17.47 17.01 -27.82
C SER A 167 -16.87 16.41 -29.09
N ASP A 168 -16.91 17.18 -30.19
CA ASP A 168 -16.26 16.88 -31.47
C ASP A 168 -14.72 16.77 -31.37
N ALA A 169 -14.15 17.00 -30.19
CA ALA A 169 -12.71 17.01 -29.93
C ALA A 169 -12.06 15.61 -29.94
N GLY A 170 -12.85 14.53 -29.92
CA GLY A 170 -12.35 13.15 -29.82
C GLY A 170 -11.97 12.75 -28.39
N ILE A 171 -11.74 11.45 -28.17
CA ILE A 171 -11.46 10.89 -26.85
C ILE A 171 -9.96 11.02 -26.55
N PRO A 172 -9.52 11.72 -25.48
CA PRO A 172 -8.10 11.85 -25.16
C PRO A 172 -7.44 10.50 -24.89
N VAL A 173 -6.20 10.32 -25.34
CA VAL A 173 -5.47 9.07 -25.12
C VAL A 173 -5.07 8.93 -23.64
N ALA A 174 -4.52 9.98 -23.02
CA ALA A 174 -4.08 9.97 -21.63
C ALA A 174 -4.57 11.20 -20.85
N MET A 175 -4.82 11.00 -19.56
CA MET A 175 -5.19 12.03 -18.59
C MET A 175 -4.45 11.77 -17.28
N ILE A 176 -4.06 12.84 -16.59
CA ILE A 176 -3.26 12.78 -15.36
C ILE A 176 -3.82 13.75 -14.33
N GLN A 177 -3.92 13.29 -13.07
CA GLN A 177 -4.27 14.12 -11.92
C GLN A 177 -3.20 13.96 -10.85
N VAL A 178 -2.54 15.07 -10.52
CA VAL A 178 -1.54 15.14 -9.45
C VAL A 178 -2.18 15.73 -8.21
N ASN A 179 -2.19 14.95 -7.14
CA ASN A 179 -2.91 15.24 -5.91
C ASN A 179 -1.93 15.55 -4.78
N ILE A 180 -1.95 16.78 -4.29
CA ILE A 180 -1.17 17.23 -3.14
C ILE A 180 -1.94 16.88 -1.86
N LEU A 181 -1.40 15.94 -1.08
CA LEU A 181 -1.97 15.51 0.19
C LEU A 181 -1.64 16.52 1.30
N LYS A 182 -2.45 16.54 2.37
CA LYS A 182 -2.26 17.47 3.51
C LYS A 182 -0.87 17.40 4.14
N CYS A 183 -0.24 16.23 4.14
CA CYS A 183 1.12 16.04 4.65
C CYS A 183 2.24 16.43 3.68
N GLY A 184 1.92 16.94 2.48
CA GLY A 184 2.90 17.21 1.41
C GLY A 184 3.29 15.98 0.57
N GLY A 185 2.67 14.82 0.83
CA GLY A 185 2.78 13.65 -0.06
C GLY A 185 2.05 13.90 -1.37
N ILE A 186 2.44 13.17 -2.43
CA ILE A 186 1.85 13.33 -3.76
C ILE A 186 1.21 12.01 -4.19
N ALA A 187 -0.03 12.05 -4.68
CA ALA A 187 -0.63 10.92 -5.39
C ALA A 187 -0.83 11.27 -6.86
N ILE A 188 -0.24 10.49 -7.77
CA ILE A 188 -0.38 10.66 -9.22
C ILE A 188 -1.40 9.64 -9.72
N GLY A 189 -2.59 10.11 -10.10
CA GLY A 189 -3.61 9.33 -10.77
C GLY A 189 -3.47 9.44 -12.28
N THR A 190 -3.49 8.31 -12.98
CA THR A 190 -3.39 8.23 -14.44
C THR A 190 -4.61 7.50 -14.99
N GLN A 191 -5.12 7.96 -16.12
CA GLN A 191 -6.13 7.27 -16.91
C GLN A 191 -5.73 7.32 -18.38
N THR A 192 -5.36 6.16 -18.91
CA THR A 192 -4.89 6.05 -20.31
C THR A 192 -5.69 5.00 -21.05
N SER A 193 -6.02 5.27 -22.31
CA SER A 193 -6.88 4.39 -23.09
C SER A 193 -6.25 3.01 -23.28
N HIS A 194 -7.03 1.98 -22.95
CA HIS A 194 -6.67 0.59 -23.17
C HIS A 194 -6.49 0.24 -24.64
N LYS A 195 -6.89 1.11 -25.59
CA LYS A 195 -6.62 0.95 -27.02
C LYS A 195 -5.13 1.08 -27.38
N ILE A 196 -4.26 1.58 -26.50
CA ILE A 196 -2.81 1.67 -26.77
C ILE A 196 -1.95 1.27 -25.57
N ILE A 197 -2.54 0.99 -24.41
CA ILE A 197 -1.78 0.73 -23.18
C ILE A 197 -2.05 -0.67 -22.64
N ASP A 198 -0.96 -1.42 -22.47
CA ASP A 198 -0.87 -2.57 -21.59
C ASP A 198 0.08 -2.30 -20.41
N GLY A 199 0.23 -3.28 -19.51
CA GLY A 199 1.11 -3.16 -18.34
C GLY A 199 2.53 -2.72 -18.68
N PRO A 200 3.26 -3.45 -19.55
CA PRO A 200 4.61 -3.06 -19.99
C PRO A 200 4.68 -1.68 -20.65
N THR A 201 3.71 -1.32 -21.50
CA THR A 201 3.62 0.01 -22.11
C THR A 201 3.46 1.10 -21.06
N SER A 202 2.57 0.89 -20.09
CA SER A 202 2.33 1.82 -18.97
C SER A 202 3.60 2.05 -18.16
N THR A 203 4.29 0.97 -17.78
CA THR A 203 5.53 1.08 -17.03
C THR A 203 6.64 1.73 -17.85
N THR A 204 6.74 1.46 -19.15
CA THR A 204 7.73 2.10 -20.03
C THR A 204 7.50 3.61 -20.09
N PHE A 205 6.26 4.05 -20.28
CA PHE A 205 5.90 5.47 -20.26
C PHE A 205 6.22 6.13 -18.92
N LEU A 206 5.84 5.51 -17.80
CA LEU A 206 6.10 6.05 -16.46
C LEU A 206 7.60 6.12 -16.13
N LYS A 207 8.38 5.10 -16.51
CA LYS A 207 9.84 5.11 -16.35
C LYS A 207 10.50 6.20 -17.19
N ALA A 208 10.04 6.41 -18.42
CA ALA A 208 10.52 7.49 -19.28
C ALA A 208 10.19 8.87 -18.72
N TRP A 209 8.95 9.06 -18.25
CA TRP A 209 8.54 10.31 -17.61
C TRP A 209 9.35 10.59 -16.35
N ALA A 210 9.52 9.59 -15.48
CA ALA A 210 10.33 9.69 -14.28
C ALA A 210 11.83 9.98 -14.60
N ALA A 211 12.39 9.35 -15.63
CA ALA A 211 13.76 9.60 -16.06
C ALA A 211 13.97 11.01 -16.60
N SER A 212 13.04 11.52 -17.42
CA SER A 212 13.05 12.91 -17.89
C SER A 212 12.94 13.89 -16.71
N ALA A 213 12.10 13.60 -15.71
CA ALA A 213 11.98 14.44 -14.50
C ALA A 213 13.27 14.54 -13.68
N ARG A 214 14.07 13.47 -13.64
CA ARG A 214 15.38 13.49 -12.96
C ARG A 214 16.46 14.23 -13.74
N GLY A 215 16.25 14.50 -15.04
CA GLY A 215 17.26 15.08 -15.93
C GLY A 215 18.54 14.24 -16.09
N SER A 216 18.51 12.97 -15.66
CA SER A 216 19.67 12.09 -15.64
C SER A 216 19.26 10.62 -15.82
N GLY A 217 20.11 9.86 -16.50
CA GLY A 217 19.87 8.47 -16.86
C GLY A 217 19.32 8.30 -18.28
N GLU A 218 19.30 7.06 -18.76
CA GLU A 218 18.75 6.72 -20.06
C GLU A 218 17.22 6.74 -20.02
N VAL A 219 16.59 7.47 -20.94
CA VAL A 219 15.14 7.52 -21.11
C VAL A 219 14.73 6.36 -22.02
N PRO A 220 13.90 5.40 -21.54
CA PRO A 220 13.38 4.32 -22.37
C PRO A 220 12.70 4.87 -23.64
N ARG A 221 13.16 4.41 -24.81
CA ARG A 221 12.61 4.85 -26.09
C ARG A 221 11.50 3.90 -26.56
N PRO A 222 10.32 4.42 -26.91
CA PRO A 222 9.22 3.60 -27.42
C PRO A 222 9.52 3.04 -28.81
N SER A 223 9.07 1.82 -29.08
CA SER A 223 8.99 1.24 -30.42
C SER A 223 7.53 1.15 -30.86
N PHE A 224 7.19 1.78 -31.97
CA PHE A 224 5.82 1.81 -32.53
C PHE A 224 5.61 0.74 -33.61
N ILE A 225 6.25 -0.43 -33.45
CA ILE A 225 6.26 -1.50 -34.47
C ILE A 225 4.98 -2.36 -34.49
N ALA A 226 4.14 -2.31 -33.45
CA ALA A 226 2.98 -3.18 -33.31
C ALA A 226 2.02 -3.18 -34.53
N PRO A 227 1.67 -2.02 -35.14
CA PRO A 227 0.77 -2.00 -36.30
C PRO A 227 1.37 -2.61 -37.56
N LEU A 228 2.71 -2.68 -37.65
CA LEU A 228 3.41 -3.35 -38.75
C LEU A 228 3.35 -4.87 -38.60
N LEU A 229 3.54 -5.37 -37.37
CA LEU A 229 3.58 -6.81 -37.07
C LEU A 229 2.19 -7.42 -36.98
N PHE A 230 1.21 -6.66 -36.48
CA PHE A 230 -0.18 -7.08 -36.32
C PHE A 230 -1.08 -6.10 -37.08
N PRO A 231 -1.16 -6.21 -38.42
CA PRO A 231 -1.94 -5.28 -39.24
C PRO A 231 -3.41 -5.27 -38.83
N GLN A 232 -3.96 -4.09 -38.58
CA GLN A 232 -5.38 -3.92 -38.26
C GLN A 232 -6.30 -4.46 -39.35
N ASN A 233 -7.51 -4.85 -38.96
CA ASN A 233 -8.55 -5.25 -39.90
C ASN A 233 -9.84 -4.45 -39.66
N ASN A 234 -10.33 -3.77 -40.70
CA ASN A 234 -11.52 -2.92 -40.62
C ASN A 234 -12.84 -3.71 -40.55
N LEU A 235 -12.81 -5.03 -40.75
CA LEU A 235 -13.98 -5.91 -40.61
C LEU A 235 -14.30 -6.21 -39.14
N LEU A 236 -13.36 -6.01 -38.22
CA LEU A 236 -13.62 -6.20 -36.80
C LEU A 236 -14.59 -5.13 -36.28
N PRO A 237 -15.57 -5.52 -35.44
CA PRO A 237 -16.39 -4.55 -34.71
C PRO A 237 -15.50 -3.61 -33.87
N ARG A 238 -15.86 -2.33 -33.81
CA ARG A 238 -15.09 -1.32 -33.04
C ARG A 238 -14.87 -1.69 -31.58
N ASP A 239 -15.86 -2.33 -30.97
CA ASP A 239 -15.78 -2.91 -29.63
C ASP A 239 -15.84 -4.45 -29.73
N THR A 240 -14.80 -5.02 -30.32
CA THR A 240 -14.69 -6.47 -30.56
C THR A 240 -14.92 -7.29 -29.29
N MET A 241 -14.37 -6.88 -28.13
CA MET A 241 -14.64 -7.56 -26.84
C MET A 241 -16.12 -7.56 -26.45
N LEU A 242 -16.84 -6.43 -26.66
CA LEU A 242 -18.27 -6.35 -26.34
C LEU A 242 -19.12 -7.18 -27.31
N ALA A 243 -18.69 -7.26 -28.57
CA ALA A 243 -19.37 -8.00 -29.62
C ALA A 243 -19.14 -9.52 -29.54
N ILE A 244 -17.95 -9.95 -29.11
CA ILE A 244 -17.54 -11.35 -29.07
C ILE A 244 -17.78 -11.99 -27.69
N TRP A 245 -17.66 -11.22 -26.60
CA TRP A 245 -17.78 -11.74 -25.24
C TRP A 245 -18.79 -11.00 -24.34
N PRO A 246 -20.04 -10.81 -24.77
CA PRO A 246 -21.08 -10.30 -23.88
C PRO A 246 -21.29 -11.20 -22.64
N SER A 247 -20.99 -12.50 -22.74
CA SER A 247 -21.09 -13.45 -21.62
C SER A 247 -20.04 -13.26 -20.52
N LEU A 248 -18.91 -12.60 -20.82
CA LEU A 248 -17.93 -12.21 -19.79
C LEU A 248 -18.40 -11.03 -18.94
N LEU A 249 -19.38 -10.27 -19.43
CA LEU A 249 -19.96 -9.16 -18.70
C LEU A 249 -21.11 -9.66 -17.83
N LYS A 250 -21.01 -9.35 -16.55
CA LYS A 250 -22.07 -9.54 -15.57
C LYS A 250 -22.81 -8.23 -15.37
N PHE A 251 -24.13 -8.34 -15.25
CA PHE A 251 -25.00 -7.26 -14.86
C PHE A 251 -25.40 -7.44 -13.41
N GLY A 252 -25.26 -6.39 -12.60
CA GLY A 252 -25.48 -6.46 -11.18
C GLY A 252 -24.44 -5.66 -10.42
N LYS A 253 -24.54 -5.69 -9.10
CA LYS A 253 -23.64 -4.93 -8.24
C LYS A 253 -22.38 -5.74 -7.97
N CYS A 254 -21.23 -5.20 -8.35
CA CYS A 254 -19.94 -5.78 -7.97
C CYS A 254 -19.30 -5.09 -6.77
N VAL A 255 -18.36 -5.80 -6.17
CA VAL A 255 -17.48 -5.29 -5.13
C VAL A 255 -16.05 -5.72 -5.47
N THR A 256 -15.11 -4.80 -5.34
CA THR A 256 -13.68 -5.13 -5.30
C THR A 256 -13.22 -5.28 -3.86
N SER A 257 -12.36 -6.26 -3.57
CA SER A 257 -11.67 -6.40 -2.28
C SER A 257 -10.20 -6.69 -2.49
N ARG A 258 -9.35 -6.28 -1.55
CA ARG A 258 -7.90 -6.48 -1.63
C ARG A 258 -7.46 -7.60 -0.69
N PHE A 259 -6.86 -8.63 -1.27
CA PHE A 259 -6.27 -9.75 -0.54
C PHE A 259 -4.75 -9.70 -0.70
N VAL A 260 -4.02 -9.63 0.41
CA VAL A 260 -2.55 -9.52 0.39
C VAL A 260 -1.93 -10.85 0.81
N PHE A 261 -1.20 -11.47 -0.12
CA PHE A 261 -0.43 -12.69 0.08
C PHE A 261 1.01 -12.32 0.41
N HIS A 262 1.43 -12.58 1.64
CA HIS A 262 2.82 -12.35 2.07
C HIS A 262 3.77 -13.46 1.56
N ALA A 263 5.07 -13.19 1.58
CA ALA A 263 6.11 -14.09 1.09
C ALA A 263 5.99 -15.52 1.64
N SER A 264 5.71 -15.67 2.95
CA SER A 264 5.55 -16.98 3.59
C SER A 264 4.36 -17.77 3.03
N ALA A 265 3.20 -17.12 2.88
CA ALA A 265 2.00 -17.74 2.31
C ALA A 265 2.23 -18.16 0.86
N ILE A 266 2.88 -17.30 0.05
CA ILE A 266 3.24 -17.62 -1.33
C ILE A 266 4.19 -18.82 -1.38
N ALA A 267 5.21 -18.86 -0.51
CA ALA A 267 6.13 -19.99 -0.44
C ALA A 267 5.40 -21.30 -0.12
N THR A 268 4.47 -21.29 0.83
CA THR A 268 3.62 -22.45 1.14
C THR A 268 2.74 -22.86 -0.04
N LEU A 269 2.11 -21.90 -0.73
CA LEU A 269 1.29 -22.19 -1.92
C LEU A 269 2.14 -22.79 -3.04
N LYS A 270 3.34 -22.27 -3.29
CA LYS A 270 4.29 -22.84 -4.28
C LYS A 270 4.71 -24.26 -3.90
N ALA A 271 4.99 -24.52 -2.63
CA ALA A 271 5.33 -25.86 -2.16
C ALA A 271 4.15 -26.84 -2.35
N LYS A 272 2.92 -26.42 -2.01
CA LYS A 272 1.70 -27.22 -2.23
C LYS A 272 1.41 -27.46 -3.71
N ALA A 273 1.65 -26.47 -4.56
CA ALA A 273 1.45 -26.55 -6.01
C ALA A 273 2.54 -27.35 -6.74
N SER A 274 3.70 -27.54 -6.12
CA SER A 274 4.81 -28.27 -6.73
C SER A 274 4.49 -29.76 -6.80
N SER A 275 4.69 -30.34 -7.98
CA SER A 275 4.54 -31.76 -8.28
C SER A 275 5.57 -32.15 -9.33
N SER A 276 6.38 -33.17 -9.07
CA SER A 276 7.39 -33.64 -10.02
C SER A 276 6.79 -34.12 -11.36
N LEU A 277 5.54 -34.56 -11.35
CA LEU A 277 4.85 -35.11 -12.52
C LEU A 277 4.15 -34.05 -13.37
N VAL A 278 3.72 -32.93 -12.77
CA VAL A 278 2.92 -31.90 -13.46
C VAL A 278 3.70 -30.59 -13.57
N VAL A 279 4.21 -30.10 -12.44
CA VAL A 279 4.78 -28.76 -12.29
C VAL A 279 5.86 -28.77 -11.20
N PRO A 280 7.14 -28.99 -11.54
CA PRO A 280 8.17 -29.05 -10.51
C PRO A 280 8.39 -27.68 -9.84
N ASN A 281 8.32 -26.57 -10.60
CA ASN A 281 8.67 -25.23 -10.12
C ASN A 281 7.58 -24.20 -10.44
N PRO A 282 6.48 -24.16 -9.66
CA PRO A 282 5.42 -23.20 -9.90
C PRO A 282 5.86 -21.77 -9.59
N THR A 283 5.46 -20.79 -10.41
CA THR A 283 5.69 -19.37 -10.12
C THR A 283 4.71 -18.87 -9.06
N SER A 284 5.05 -17.74 -8.41
CA SER A 284 4.15 -17.11 -7.44
C SER A 284 2.80 -16.72 -8.05
N VAL A 285 2.81 -16.21 -9.28
CA VAL A 285 1.58 -15.81 -10.01
C VAL A 285 0.72 -17.03 -10.30
N GLU A 286 1.29 -18.13 -10.76
CA GLU A 286 0.51 -19.35 -11.04
C GLU A 286 -0.09 -19.94 -9.77
N SER A 287 0.70 -20.06 -8.69
CA SER A 287 0.22 -20.58 -7.41
C SER A 287 -0.89 -19.72 -6.81
N VAL A 288 -0.73 -18.40 -6.80
CA VAL A 288 -1.75 -17.48 -6.26
C VAL A 288 -2.99 -17.45 -7.15
N SER A 289 -2.84 -17.46 -8.48
CA SER A 289 -3.98 -17.45 -9.39
C SER A 289 -4.82 -18.72 -9.28
N ALA A 290 -4.17 -19.89 -9.31
CA ALA A 290 -4.86 -21.16 -9.13
C ALA A 290 -5.50 -21.28 -7.74
N PHE A 291 -4.84 -20.80 -6.68
CA PHE A 291 -5.43 -20.79 -5.34
C PHE A 291 -6.67 -19.89 -5.26
N ILE A 292 -6.61 -18.65 -5.78
CA ILE A 292 -7.78 -17.77 -5.84
C ILE A 292 -8.89 -18.40 -6.69
N TRP A 293 -8.55 -19.10 -7.77
CA TRP A 293 -9.53 -19.83 -8.59
C TRP A 293 -10.27 -20.90 -7.80
N ILE A 294 -9.57 -21.67 -6.95
CA ILE A 294 -10.20 -22.62 -6.02
C ILE A 294 -11.18 -21.90 -5.12
N CYS A 295 -10.75 -20.81 -4.47
CA CYS A 295 -11.58 -20.08 -3.53
C CYS A 295 -12.82 -19.47 -4.20
N VAL A 296 -12.68 -18.84 -5.37
CA VAL A 296 -13.80 -18.27 -6.14
C VAL A 296 -14.77 -19.36 -6.59
N THR A 297 -14.26 -20.48 -7.11
CA THR A 297 -15.13 -21.62 -7.52
C THR A 297 -15.86 -22.21 -6.31
N THR A 298 -15.18 -22.31 -5.16
CA THR A 298 -15.78 -22.81 -3.91
C THR A 298 -16.86 -21.86 -3.39
N ALA A 299 -16.61 -20.55 -3.42
CA ALA A 299 -17.59 -19.53 -3.04
C ALA A 299 -18.86 -19.61 -3.92
N SER A 300 -18.69 -19.79 -5.23
CA SER A 300 -19.80 -20.02 -6.16
C SER A 300 -20.58 -21.30 -5.82
N ARG A 301 -19.90 -22.43 -5.58
CA ARG A 301 -20.53 -23.69 -5.18
C ARG A 301 -21.38 -23.54 -3.91
N ILE A 302 -20.89 -22.80 -2.92
CA ILE A 302 -21.63 -22.52 -1.68
C ILE A 302 -22.88 -21.68 -1.98
N ARG A 303 -22.75 -20.64 -2.80
CA ARG A 303 -23.87 -19.75 -3.15
C ARG A 303 -24.99 -20.47 -3.92
N TYR A 304 -24.62 -21.25 -4.93
CA TYR A 304 -25.58 -21.91 -5.82
C TYR A 304 -25.99 -23.31 -5.36
N GLY A 305 -25.36 -23.85 -4.31
CA GLY A 305 -25.66 -25.18 -3.78
C GLY A 305 -25.36 -26.33 -4.74
N SER A 306 -24.59 -26.09 -5.81
CA SER A 306 -24.31 -27.05 -6.86
C SER A 306 -22.87 -26.91 -7.38
N ARG A 307 -22.30 -28.02 -7.86
CA ARG A 307 -21.03 -28.02 -8.59
C ARG A 307 -21.25 -27.48 -9.99
N ARG A 308 -20.32 -26.64 -10.45
CA ARG A 308 -20.36 -25.99 -11.76
C ARG A 308 -18.98 -26.07 -12.39
N PRO A 309 -18.88 -26.17 -13.73
CA PRO A 309 -17.61 -26.02 -14.42
C PRO A 309 -17.05 -24.62 -14.12
N SER A 310 -15.73 -24.47 -14.12
CA SER A 310 -15.10 -23.17 -13.96
C SER A 310 -14.01 -22.95 -14.99
N VAL A 311 -13.81 -21.68 -15.32
CA VAL A 311 -12.88 -21.25 -16.37
C VAL A 311 -12.05 -20.11 -15.81
N LEU A 312 -10.74 -20.28 -15.85
CA LEU A 312 -9.78 -19.24 -15.56
C LEU A 312 -9.15 -18.76 -16.85
N SER A 313 -9.20 -17.44 -17.06
CA SER A 313 -8.49 -16.78 -18.16
C SER A 313 -7.36 -15.93 -17.60
N HIS A 314 -6.14 -16.05 -18.14
CA HIS A 314 -4.99 -15.27 -17.72
C HIS A 314 -4.43 -14.47 -18.90
N ILE A 315 -4.21 -13.17 -18.69
CA ILE A 315 -3.58 -12.31 -19.70
C ILE A 315 -2.08 -12.60 -19.75
N VAL A 316 -1.55 -12.86 -20.95
CA VAL A 316 -0.15 -13.23 -21.20
C VAL A 316 0.52 -12.16 -22.06
N ASN A 317 1.68 -11.67 -21.61
CA ASN A 317 2.52 -10.78 -22.40
C ASN A 317 3.18 -11.53 -23.56
N LEU A 318 3.04 -11.01 -24.77
CA LEU A 318 3.63 -11.60 -25.98
C LEU A 318 5.08 -11.15 -26.22
N ARG A 319 5.54 -10.09 -25.54
CA ARG A 319 6.95 -9.66 -25.61
C ARG A 319 7.86 -10.74 -25.04
N GLY A 320 8.97 -11.01 -25.72
CA GLY A 320 9.94 -12.03 -25.32
C GLY A 320 9.55 -13.48 -25.62
N LYS A 321 8.49 -13.73 -26.39
CA LYS A 321 8.03 -15.09 -26.74
C LYS A 321 8.63 -15.64 -28.04
N THR A 322 9.04 -14.79 -28.98
CA THR A 322 9.57 -15.19 -30.31
C THR A 322 11.09 -15.14 -30.37
N ALA A 323 11.71 -15.90 -31.28
CA ALA A 323 13.17 -15.87 -31.49
C ALA A 323 13.65 -14.50 -32.01
N THR A 324 12.86 -13.86 -32.87
CA THR A 324 13.00 -12.44 -33.25
C THR A 324 12.16 -11.56 -32.31
N SER A 325 12.43 -11.68 -31.00
CA SER A 325 11.61 -11.08 -29.94
C SER A 325 11.17 -9.65 -30.24
N LEU A 326 9.88 -9.37 -30.00
CA LEU A 326 9.34 -8.01 -30.01
C LEU A 326 10.22 -7.11 -29.12
N PRO A 327 10.61 -5.91 -29.57
CA PRO A 327 11.38 -4.99 -28.74
C PRO A 327 10.71 -4.79 -27.37
N GLU A 328 11.50 -4.77 -26.29
CA GLU A 328 10.99 -4.68 -24.91
C GLU A 328 10.06 -3.47 -24.72
N HIS A 329 10.40 -2.34 -25.34
CA HIS A 329 9.66 -1.08 -25.27
C HIS A 329 8.65 -0.91 -26.41
N SER A 330 8.19 -2.01 -27.03
CA SER A 330 7.11 -1.94 -28.03
C SER A 330 5.82 -1.43 -27.39
N ILE A 331 5.24 -0.40 -27.98
CA ILE A 331 4.04 0.30 -27.50
C ILE A 331 2.78 -0.32 -28.11
N GLY A 332 1.73 -0.40 -27.31
CA GLY A 332 0.46 -1.02 -27.70
C GLY A 332 0.15 -2.24 -26.83
N ASN A 333 -0.98 -2.87 -27.13
CA ASN A 333 -1.39 -4.11 -26.50
C ASN A 333 -0.74 -5.29 -27.21
N LEU A 334 0.31 -5.83 -26.59
CA LEU A 334 0.97 -7.04 -27.08
C LEU A 334 0.70 -8.18 -26.09
N LEU A 335 -0.58 -8.55 -26.03
CA LEU A 335 -1.11 -9.47 -25.05
C LEU A 335 -2.13 -10.43 -25.65
N TRP A 336 -2.23 -11.62 -25.05
CA TRP A 336 -3.18 -12.65 -25.42
C TRP A 336 -3.85 -13.27 -24.20
N ILE A 337 -4.98 -13.95 -24.41
CA ILE A 337 -5.76 -14.61 -23.35
C ILE A 337 -5.48 -16.11 -23.38
N ALA A 338 -4.87 -16.62 -22.32
CA ALA A 338 -4.74 -18.06 -22.08
C ALA A 338 -5.90 -18.53 -21.21
N THR A 339 -6.58 -19.63 -21.57
CA THR A 339 -7.77 -20.11 -20.86
C THR A 339 -7.60 -21.55 -20.40
N ALA A 340 -7.85 -21.80 -19.12
CA ALA A 340 -7.87 -23.10 -18.48
C ALA A 340 -9.27 -23.43 -17.98
N GLN A 341 -9.73 -24.66 -18.24
CA GLN A 341 -11.07 -25.13 -17.89
C GLN A 341 -10.99 -26.25 -16.84
N CYS A 342 -11.92 -26.26 -15.89
CA CYS A 342 -12.06 -27.30 -14.89
C CYS A 342 -13.53 -27.76 -14.85
N ASP A 343 -13.76 -29.04 -15.08
CA ASP A 343 -15.11 -29.62 -15.06
C ASP A 343 -15.70 -29.63 -13.65
N ALA A 344 -17.04 -29.59 -13.57
CA ALA A 344 -17.78 -29.53 -12.31
C ALA A 344 -17.42 -30.66 -11.33
N GLU A 345 -17.19 -31.86 -11.87
CA GLU A 345 -16.95 -33.08 -11.09
C GLU A 345 -15.51 -33.25 -10.61
N VAL A 346 -14.58 -32.47 -11.15
CA VAL A 346 -13.17 -32.57 -10.79
C VAL A 346 -12.94 -31.92 -9.42
N ASN A 347 -12.15 -32.62 -8.59
CA ASN A 347 -11.70 -32.06 -7.32
C ASN A 347 -10.71 -30.92 -7.55
N LEU A 348 -10.90 -29.83 -6.82
CA LEU A 348 -10.13 -28.59 -6.94
C LEU A 348 -8.77 -28.73 -6.25
N GLU A 349 -7.88 -29.56 -6.81
CA GLU A 349 -6.52 -29.71 -6.31
C GLU A 349 -5.58 -28.65 -6.90
N LEU A 350 -4.84 -27.95 -6.02
CA LEU A 350 -3.97 -26.84 -6.42
C LEU A 350 -2.94 -27.25 -7.50
N GLN A 351 -2.32 -28.42 -7.36
CA GLN A 351 -1.32 -28.91 -8.32
C GLN A 351 -1.92 -29.10 -9.72
N SER A 352 -3.11 -29.70 -9.78
CA SER A 352 -3.85 -29.95 -11.01
C SER A 352 -4.24 -28.65 -11.70
N LEU A 353 -4.79 -27.67 -10.96
CA LEU A 353 -5.17 -26.38 -11.52
C LEU A 353 -3.96 -25.54 -11.97
N VAL A 354 -2.83 -25.60 -11.25
CA VAL A 354 -1.58 -24.98 -11.69
C VAL A 354 -1.04 -25.64 -12.95
N GLY A 355 -1.20 -26.97 -13.10
CA GLY A 355 -0.90 -27.70 -14.32
C GLY A 355 -1.73 -27.22 -15.52
N LEU A 356 -3.04 -27.12 -15.35
CA LEU A 356 -3.96 -26.61 -16.37
C LEU A 356 -3.62 -25.17 -16.78
N LEU A 357 -3.39 -24.31 -15.78
CA LEU A 357 -3.01 -22.92 -16.02
C LEU A 357 -1.71 -22.84 -16.83
N ARG A 358 -0.65 -23.53 -16.41
CA ARG A 358 0.62 -23.46 -17.14
C ARG A 358 0.52 -24.02 -18.54
N LYS A 359 -0.20 -25.13 -18.73
CA LYS A 359 -0.45 -25.67 -20.07
C LYS A 359 -1.05 -24.59 -20.97
N SER A 360 -2.11 -23.91 -20.52
CA SER A 360 -2.75 -22.82 -21.29
C SER A 360 -1.80 -21.65 -21.58
N ILE A 361 -0.93 -21.27 -20.63
CA ILE A 361 0.05 -20.19 -20.82
C ILE A 361 1.14 -20.61 -21.83
N MET A 362 1.54 -21.88 -21.81
CA MET A 362 2.57 -22.42 -22.71
C MET A 362 2.07 -22.56 -24.14
N GLU A 363 0.76 -22.75 -24.35
CA GLU A 363 0.13 -22.70 -25.69
C GLU A 363 0.28 -21.31 -26.34
N THR A 364 0.43 -20.25 -25.55
CA THR A 364 0.87 -18.93 -26.03
C THR A 364 2.40 -18.92 -26.21
N SER A 365 2.87 -19.75 -27.15
CA SER A 365 4.27 -19.96 -27.51
C SER A 365 4.79 -18.90 -28.49
N GLY A 366 6.08 -18.97 -28.85
CA GLY A 366 6.65 -18.13 -29.91
C GLY A 366 6.00 -18.39 -31.27
N GLU A 367 5.82 -19.65 -31.63
CA GLU A 367 5.12 -20.06 -32.85
C GLU A 367 3.70 -19.49 -32.90
N PHE A 368 2.97 -19.53 -31.78
CA PHE A 368 1.66 -18.91 -31.69
C PHE A 368 1.71 -17.40 -32.01
N VAL A 369 2.69 -16.68 -31.46
CA VAL A 369 2.84 -15.24 -31.73
C VAL A 369 3.20 -14.98 -33.19
N GLU A 370 4.04 -15.81 -33.81
CA GLU A 370 4.38 -15.71 -35.22
C GLU A 370 3.17 -15.95 -36.13
N GLU A 371 2.29 -16.89 -35.78
CA GLU A 371 1.03 -17.12 -36.51
C GLU A 371 0.05 -15.93 -36.43
N LEU A 372 0.12 -15.11 -35.38
CA LEU A 372 -0.68 -13.90 -35.24
C LEU A 372 -0.15 -12.73 -36.09
N GLN A 373 1.07 -12.83 -36.64
CA GLN A 373 1.71 -11.75 -37.38
C GLN A 373 1.35 -11.74 -38.87
N GLY A 374 1.49 -10.55 -39.47
CA GLY A 374 1.27 -10.32 -40.89
C GLY A 374 -0.18 -10.50 -41.34
N GLU A 375 -0.39 -10.53 -42.66
CA GLU A 375 -1.73 -10.47 -43.25
C GLU A 375 -2.62 -11.69 -42.92
N ARG A 376 -2.00 -12.86 -42.71
CA ARG A 376 -2.72 -14.09 -42.31
C ARG A 376 -3.07 -14.13 -40.82
N GLY A 377 -2.44 -13.28 -40.01
CA GLY A 377 -2.66 -13.21 -38.57
C GLY A 377 -4.12 -12.95 -38.19
N PHE A 378 -4.84 -12.20 -39.03
CA PHE A 378 -6.26 -11.95 -38.83
C PHE A 378 -7.11 -13.22 -38.78
N GLN A 379 -6.86 -14.19 -39.67
CA GLN A 379 -7.60 -15.45 -39.68
C GLN A 379 -7.32 -16.29 -38.43
N LYS A 380 -6.06 -16.29 -37.97
CA LYS A 380 -5.69 -16.94 -36.71
C LYS A 380 -6.41 -16.30 -35.52
N VAL A 381 -6.39 -14.96 -35.43
CA VAL A 381 -7.12 -14.20 -34.41
C VAL A 381 -8.60 -14.56 -34.42
N LEU A 382 -9.26 -14.52 -35.59
CA LEU A 382 -10.68 -14.84 -35.68
C LEU A 382 -11.01 -16.26 -35.24
N LYS A 383 -10.17 -17.24 -35.62
CA LYS A 383 -10.31 -18.63 -35.18
C LYS A 383 -10.23 -18.72 -33.65
N CYS A 384 -9.21 -18.14 -33.04
CA CYS A 384 -9.03 -18.22 -31.60
C CYS A 384 -10.09 -17.43 -30.82
N LEU A 385 -10.57 -16.29 -31.35
CA LEU A 385 -11.70 -15.56 -30.78
C LEU A 385 -12.98 -16.39 -30.82
N THR A 386 -13.19 -17.19 -31.87
CA THR A 386 -14.34 -18.11 -31.98
C THR A 386 -14.24 -19.21 -30.91
N GLU A 387 -13.08 -19.87 -30.80
CA GLU A 387 -12.81 -20.90 -29.79
C GLU A 387 -13.00 -20.35 -28.37
N LEU A 388 -12.46 -19.15 -28.08
CA LEU A 388 -12.68 -18.48 -26.82
C LEU A 388 -14.16 -18.16 -26.60
N GLY A 389 -14.89 -17.71 -27.62
CA GLY A 389 -16.33 -17.46 -27.56
C GLY A 389 -17.13 -18.71 -27.20
N GLU A 390 -16.78 -19.87 -27.76
CA GLU A 390 -17.41 -21.17 -27.45
C GLU A 390 -17.20 -21.55 -25.98
N VAL A 391 -15.96 -21.42 -25.48
CA VAL A 391 -15.65 -21.68 -24.07
C VAL A 391 -16.47 -20.78 -23.15
N HIS A 392 -16.67 -19.51 -23.52
CA HIS A 392 -17.41 -18.52 -22.73
C HIS A 392 -18.93 -18.51 -22.95
N SER A 393 -19.43 -19.29 -23.91
CA SER A 393 -20.87 -19.40 -24.19
C SER A 393 -21.56 -20.43 -23.28
N ASN A 394 -20.79 -21.21 -22.51
CA ASN A 394 -21.35 -22.07 -21.48
C ASN A 394 -21.86 -21.23 -20.30
N GLY A 395 -23.15 -20.86 -20.34
CA GLY A 395 -23.81 -20.03 -19.33
C GLY A 395 -23.85 -20.62 -17.92
N GLU A 396 -23.49 -21.90 -17.78
CA GLU A 396 -23.42 -22.59 -16.49
C GLU A 396 -22.04 -22.53 -15.85
N ALA A 397 -20.99 -22.13 -16.57
CA ALA A 397 -19.63 -22.10 -16.01
C ALA A 397 -19.32 -20.82 -15.21
N ASP A 398 -18.45 -20.96 -14.21
CA ASP A 398 -17.91 -19.86 -13.42
C ASP A 398 -16.64 -19.30 -14.06
N TYR A 399 -16.72 -18.07 -14.59
CA TYR A 399 -15.60 -17.40 -15.23
C TYR A 399 -14.88 -16.46 -14.26
N VAL A 400 -13.54 -16.46 -14.31
CA VAL A 400 -12.69 -15.48 -13.65
C VAL A 400 -11.46 -15.15 -14.50
N ALA A 401 -11.26 -13.86 -14.76
CA ALA A 401 -10.10 -13.36 -15.50
C ALA A 401 -9.01 -12.90 -14.53
N PHE A 402 -7.74 -13.07 -14.94
CA PHE A 402 -6.56 -12.66 -14.20
C PHE A 402 -5.68 -11.78 -15.07
N SER A 403 -5.31 -10.61 -14.55
CA SER A 403 -4.30 -9.74 -15.13
C SER A 403 -3.21 -9.51 -14.09
N SER A 404 -1.95 -9.67 -14.49
CA SER A 404 -0.81 -9.53 -13.57
C SER A 404 0.12 -8.39 -13.99
N MET A 405 0.44 -7.54 -13.02
CA MET A 405 1.46 -6.49 -13.10
C MET A 405 2.74 -6.88 -12.34
N CYS A 406 2.85 -8.13 -11.86
CA CYS A 406 4.04 -8.62 -11.17
C CYS A 406 5.24 -8.66 -12.12
N LYS A 407 6.42 -8.26 -11.65
CA LYS A 407 7.68 -8.21 -12.42
C LYS A 407 7.65 -7.28 -13.64
N VAL A 408 6.63 -6.44 -13.78
CA VAL A 408 6.60 -5.40 -14.83
C VAL A 408 7.42 -4.17 -14.39
N GLY A 409 7.69 -4.02 -13.08
CA GLY A 409 8.47 -2.92 -12.53
C GLY A 409 7.62 -1.67 -12.30
N ILE A 410 6.37 -1.84 -11.89
CA ILE A 410 5.41 -0.75 -11.71
C ILE A 410 5.81 0.23 -10.59
N TYR A 411 6.64 -0.22 -9.64
CA TYR A 411 7.20 0.59 -8.55
C TYR A 411 8.50 1.32 -8.93
N GLU A 412 8.99 1.21 -10.17
CA GLU A 412 10.28 1.79 -10.57
C GLU A 412 10.21 3.26 -11.00
N ALA A 413 9.01 3.86 -11.02
CA ALA A 413 8.81 5.26 -11.39
C ALA A 413 9.31 6.21 -10.28
N ASP A 414 10.60 6.54 -10.29
CA ASP A 414 11.21 7.49 -9.36
C ASP A 414 11.43 8.86 -10.02
N PHE A 415 10.64 9.86 -9.66
CA PHE A 415 10.73 11.21 -10.25
C PHE A 415 11.89 12.06 -9.70
N GLY A 416 12.78 11.47 -8.89
CA GLY A 416 13.87 12.17 -8.19
C GLY A 416 13.58 12.38 -6.70
N TRP A 417 12.45 11.87 -6.21
CA TRP A 417 12.06 11.94 -4.80
C TRP A 417 11.66 10.59 -4.20
N GLY A 418 12.11 9.51 -4.81
CA GLY A 418 11.88 8.14 -4.37
C GLY A 418 10.77 7.45 -5.15
N LYS A 419 10.79 6.13 -5.06
CA LYS A 419 9.79 5.21 -5.63
C LYS A 419 8.42 5.34 -4.95
N PRO A 420 7.32 4.94 -5.61
CA PRO A 420 6.01 4.87 -4.99
C PRO A 420 6.03 4.04 -3.70
N MET A 421 5.27 4.50 -2.71
CA MET A 421 4.94 3.78 -1.49
C MET A 421 3.87 2.72 -1.76
N TRP A 422 2.86 3.06 -2.55
CA TRP A 422 1.81 2.13 -2.93
C TRP A 422 1.31 2.43 -4.33
N VAL A 423 0.90 1.39 -5.04
CA VAL A 423 0.31 1.48 -6.37
C VAL A 423 -1.01 0.73 -6.36
N SER A 424 -2.06 1.37 -6.87
CA SER A 424 -3.39 0.74 -6.92
C SER A 424 -4.19 1.23 -8.14
N PRO A 425 -4.90 0.34 -8.85
CA PRO A 425 -5.86 0.73 -9.88
C PRO A 425 -7.18 1.28 -9.28
N GLY A 426 -7.34 1.22 -7.95
CA GLY A 426 -8.63 1.42 -7.30
C GLY A 426 -9.57 0.23 -7.42
N GLY A 427 -10.74 0.32 -6.80
CA GLY A 427 -11.81 -0.68 -6.91
C GLY A 427 -12.79 -0.35 -8.04
N ILE A 428 -13.73 -1.26 -8.33
CA ILE A 428 -14.86 -1.05 -9.24
C ILE A 428 -16.15 -1.33 -8.47
N ASP A 429 -17.11 -0.40 -8.53
CA ASP A 429 -18.47 -0.52 -8.02
C ASP A 429 -19.48 -0.22 -9.14
N GLY A 430 -19.39 -0.99 -10.23
CA GLY A 430 -20.22 -0.85 -11.42
C GLY A 430 -21.47 -1.71 -11.40
N LEU A 431 -22.42 -1.37 -12.29
CA LEU A 431 -23.57 -2.21 -12.63
C LEU A 431 -23.27 -3.22 -13.76
N VAL A 432 -22.15 -3.01 -14.47
CA VAL A 432 -21.62 -3.89 -15.50
C VAL A 432 -20.16 -4.13 -15.16
N PHE A 433 -19.76 -5.40 -15.02
CA PHE A 433 -18.43 -5.77 -14.57
C PHE A 433 -18.04 -7.14 -15.11
N GLN A 434 -16.75 -7.47 -15.00
CA GLN A 434 -16.24 -8.82 -15.21
C GLN A 434 -15.71 -9.33 -13.87
N ASN A 435 -15.85 -10.64 -13.63
CA ASN A 435 -15.09 -11.30 -12.57
C ASN A 435 -13.60 -11.19 -12.92
N LEU A 436 -12.88 -10.31 -12.22
CA LEU A 436 -11.50 -9.95 -12.55
C LEU A 436 -10.64 -9.91 -11.29
N VAL A 437 -9.48 -10.56 -11.37
CA VAL A 437 -8.42 -10.49 -10.36
C VAL A 437 -7.26 -9.72 -10.97
N PHE A 438 -6.90 -8.61 -10.35
CA PHE A 438 -5.73 -7.82 -10.72
C PHE A 438 -4.61 -8.07 -9.69
N LEU A 439 -3.52 -8.69 -10.14
CA LEU A 439 -2.37 -9.04 -9.29
C LEU A 439 -1.28 -7.98 -9.41
N ILE A 440 -0.83 -7.44 -8.28
CA ILE A 440 0.25 -6.46 -8.19
C ILE A 440 1.26 -6.97 -7.18
N GLU A 441 2.55 -6.86 -7.47
CA GLU A 441 3.58 -7.13 -6.47
C GLU A 441 3.53 -6.13 -5.32
N THR A 442 3.86 -6.56 -4.10
CA THR A 442 4.08 -5.61 -3.00
C THR A 442 5.29 -4.75 -3.34
N ARG A 443 5.41 -3.58 -2.70
CA ARG A 443 6.53 -2.64 -2.90
C ARG A 443 7.92 -3.31 -2.77
N ASN A 444 8.05 -4.27 -1.86
CA ASN A 444 9.32 -4.97 -1.60
C ASN A 444 9.55 -6.16 -2.56
N GLY A 445 8.58 -6.49 -3.43
CA GLY A 445 8.67 -7.56 -4.42
C GLY A 445 8.53 -8.98 -3.87
N ASP A 446 8.23 -9.12 -2.57
CA ASP A 446 8.19 -10.40 -1.84
C ASP A 446 6.77 -10.96 -1.69
N GLY A 447 5.75 -10.13 -1.89
CA GLY A 447 4.32 -10.46 -1.77
C GLY A 447 3.52 -10.11 -3.01
N ILE A 448 2.23 -10.46 -3.00
CA ILE A 448 1.27 -10.16 -4.06
C ILE A 448 -0.01 -9.59 -3.43
N GLU A 449 -0.42 -8.41 -3.88
CA GLU A 449 -1.75 -7.85 -3.66
C GLU A 449 -2.69 -8.29 -4.79
N ALA A 450 -3.78 -8.97 -4.46
CA ALA A 450 -4.84 -9.34 -5.39
C ALA A 450 -6.05 -8.44 -5.15
N LEU A 451 -6.36 -7.56 -6.12
CA LEU A 451 -7.62 -6.84 -6.17
C LEU A 451 -8.65 -7.71 -6.91
N VAL A 452 -9.53 -8.34 -6.13
CA VAL A 452 -10.52 -9.29 -6.62
C VAL A 452 -11.85 -8.56 -6.79
N THR A 453 -12.41 -8.54 -8.00
CA THR A 453 -13.73 -7.97 -8.31
C THR A 453 -14.70 -9.09 -8.67
N LEU A 454 -15.79 -9.20 -7.90
CA LEU A 454 -16.84 -10.21 -8.09
C LEU A 454 -18.22 -9.60 -7.84
N ASP A 455 -19.28 -10.37 -8.11
CA ASP A 455 -20.62 -10.07 -7.64
C ASP A 455 -20.64 -9.89 -6.11
N GLU A 456 -21.45 -8.98 -5.60
CA GLU A 456 -21.51 -8.68 -4.16
C GLU A 456 -21.75 -9.93 -3.30
N GLN A 457 -22.57 -10.87 -3.77
CA GLN A 457 -22.88 -12.08 -3.01
C GLN A 457 -21.72 -13.08 -3.03
N ASP A 458 -21.07 -13.27 -4.18
CA ASP A 458 -19.87 -14.13 -4.30
C ASP A 458 -18.73 -13.57 -3.44
N MET A 459 -18.55 -12.24 -3.47
CA MET A 459 -17.54 -11.56 -2.66
C MET A 459 -17.81 -11.73 -1.16
N ALA A 460 -19.06 -11.62 -0.71
CA ALA A 460 -19.40 -11.80 0.70
C ALA A 460 -19.02 -13.21 1.20
N VAL A 461 -19.23 -14.25 0.38
CA VAL A 461 -18.78 -15.61 0.70
C VAL A 461 -17.25 -15.66 0.75
N LEU A 462 -16.57 -15.17 -0.29
CA LEU A 462 -15.10 -15.18 -0.38
C LEU A 462 -14.43 -14.46 0.80
N GLN A 463 -14.94 -13.30 1.21
CA GLN A 463 -14.43 -12.52 2.35
C GLN A 463 -14.56 -13.25 3.69
N SER A 464 -15.49 -14.21 3.80
CA SER A 464 -15.72 -15.00 5.01
C SER A 464 -15.06 -16.38 4.97
N GLN A 465 -14.53 -16.79 3.82
CA GLN A 465 -13.97 -18.13 3.62
C GLN A 465 -12.65 -18.29 4.38
N THR A 466 -12.60 -19.24 5.31
CA THR A 466 -11.41 -19.51 6.14
C THR A 466 -10.18 -19.86 5.30
N GLU A 467 -10.37 -20.54 4.17
CA GLU A 467 -9.29 -20.97 3.29
C GLU A 467 -8.48 -19.79 2.74
N ILE A 468 -9.13 -18.81 2.08
CA ILE A 468 -8.40 -17.64 1.55
C ILE A 468 -7.79 -16.81 2.67
N LEU A 469 -8.50 -16.65 3.80
CA LEU A 469 -8.02 -15.89 4.97
C LEU A 469 -6.84 -16.56 5.68
N SER A 470 -6.61 -17.87 5.46
CA SER A 470 -5.42 -18.57 5.99
C SER A 470 -4.14 -18.25 5.20
N PHE A 471 -4.26 -17.75 3.97
CA PHE A 471 -3.13 -17.41 3.09
C PHE A 471 -3.02 -15.92 2.76
N ALA A 472 -4.11 -15.16 2.89
CA ALA A 472 -4.14 -13.74 2.56
C ALA A 472 -4.79 -12.93 3.68
N ALA A 473 -4.21 -11.76 3.94
CA ALA A 473 -4.87 -10.75 4.76
C ALA A 473 -5.88 -9.97 3.90
N LEU A 474 -7.12 -9.90 4.36
CA LEU A 474 -8.16 -9.07 3.76
C LEU A 474 -8.00 -7.62 4.21
N ASP A 475 -7.84 -6.70 3.26
CA ASP A 475 -7.66 -5.26 3.46
C ASP A 475 -6.73 -4.92 4.65
N PRO A 476 -5.51 -5.49 4.71
CA PRO A 476 -4.65 -5.28 5.86
C PRO A 476 -4.29 -3.81 6.00
N ILE A 477 -4.27 -3.37 7.26
CA ILE A 477 -3.64 -2.12 7.65
C ILE A 477 -2.18 -2.21 7.27
N SER A 478 -1.72 -1.30 6.43
CA SER A 478 -0.35 -1.32 5.95
C SER A 478 0.58 -0.77 7.04
N LYS A 479 0.91 -1.62 8.04
CA LYS A 479 1.77 -1.27 9.20
C LYS A 479 3.16 -0.79 8.78
N GLU A 480 3.63 -1.19 7.59
CA GLU A 480 4.89 -0.72 7.00
C GLU A 480 4.91 0.78 6.73
N PHE A 481 3.74 1.40 6.48
CA PHE A 481 3.60 2.84 6.20
C PHE A 481 3.20 3.66 7.43
N ILE A 482 2.93 2.98 8.55
CA ILE A 482 2.72 3.60 9.87
C ILE A 482 4.06 3.79 10.59
N LYS A 483 5.19 3.31 10.03
CA LYS A 483 6.51 3.70 10.54
C LYS A 483 6.72 5.20 10.25
N PRO A 484 6.80 6.07 11.27
CA PRO A 484 7.22 7.44 11.03
C PRO A 484 8.65 7.44 10.50
N ILE A 485 8.90 8.44 9.70
CA ILE A 485 10.17 8.87 9.13
C ILE A 485 11.36 8.59 10.08
N SER A 486 12.30 7.82 9.56
CA SER A 486 13.63 7.44 10.09
C SER A 486 13.71 6.57 11.37
N PRO A 487 14.59 5.55 11.41
CA PRO A 487 15.05 5.01 12.67
C PRO A 487 15.84 6.10 13.39
N THR A 488 15.68 6.20 14.72
CA THR A 488 16.57 6.96 15.60
C THR A 488 18.01 6.73 15.14
N PRO A 489 18.80 7.78 14.84
CA PRO A 489 20.17 7.62 14.36
C PRO A 489 20.92 6.61 15.24
N HIS A 490 21.67 5.69 14.64
CA HIS A 490 22.36 4.61 15.36
C HIS A 490 23.21 5.14 16.53
N HIS A 491 23.71 6.36 16.40
CA HIS A 491 24.32 7.18 17.45
C HIS A 491 23.41 7.36 18.69
N LEU A 492 22.20 7.88 18.52
CA LEU A 492 21.25 8.16 19.61
C LEU A 492 20.88 6.89 20.39
N ARG A 493 20.66 5.76 19.70
CA ARG A 493 20.40 4.47 20.37
C ARG A 493 21.59 3.98 21.18
N THR A 494 22.81 4.19 20.68
CA THR A 494 24.05 3.80 21.38
C THR A 494 24.30 4.67 22.60
N HIS A 495 23.99 5.97 22.53
CA HIS A 495 24.11 6.88 23.68
C HIS A 495 23.05 6.62 24.75
N LEU A 496 21.81 6.30 24.35
CA LEU A 496 20.76 5.93 25.29
C LEU A 496 21.09 4.63 26.02
N LEU A 497 21.64 3.64 25.31
CA LEU A 497 22.13 2.39 25.92
C LEU A 497 23.33 2.63 26.85
N SER A 498 24.30 3.46 26.46
CA SER A 498 25.44 3.81 27.32
C SER A 498 25.01 4.58 28.58
N PHE A 499 24.04 5.49 28.45
CA PHE A 499 23.46 6.20 29.59
C PHE A 499 22.74 5.24 30.53
N LEU A 500 21.93 4.33 29.99
CA LEU A 500 21.25 3.29 30.77
C LEU A 500 22.27 2.40 31.49
N ASP A 501 23.36 1.98 30.84
CA ASP A 501 24.41 1.18 31.48
C ASP A 501 25.10 1.93 32.62
N GLN A 502 25.45 3.21 32.45
CA GLN A 502 26.06 4.01 33.52
C GLN A 502 25.10 4.24 34.69
N PHE A 503 23.82 4.46 34.39
CA PHE A 503 22.79 4.57 35.41
C PHE A 503 22.59 3.24 36.16
N LEU A 504 22.60 2.11 35.46
CA LEU A 504 22.46 0.79 36.05
C LEU A 504 23.66 0.45 36.95
N GLN A 505 24.88 0.80 36.54
CA GLN A 505 26.07 0.68 37.40
C GLN A 505 25.94 1.54 38.66
N PHE A 506 25.46 2.78 38.53
CA PHE A 506 25.19 3.66 39.68
C PHE A 506 24.17 3.03 40.63
N MET A 507 23.04 2.53 40.12
CA MET A 507 22.00 1.90 40.93
C MET A 507 22.48 0.61 41.61
N SER A 508 23.35 -0.17 40.97
CA SER A 508 23.96 -1.37 41.55
C SER A 508 24.93 -1.05 42.70
N LEU A 509 25.78 -0.02 42.53
CA LEU A 509 26.66 0.45 43.59
C LEU A 509 25.87 1.03 44.77
N TRP A 510 24.74 1.68 44.47
CA TRP A 510 23.92 2.34 45.46
C TRP A 510 22.95 1.39 46.18
N SER A 511 22.44 0.35 45.53
CA SER A 511 21.71 -0.74 46.19
C SER A 511 22.62 -1.46 47.19
N SER A 512 23.88 -1.72 46.82
CA SER A 512 24.89 -2.23 47.76
C SER A 512 25.09 -1.31 48.98
N PHE A 513 25.07 0.02 48.78
CA PHE A 513 25.19 1.01 49.87
C PHE A 513 23.98 0.99 50.83
N ILE A 514 22.77 0.82 50.31
CA ILE A 514 21.53 0.69 51.11
C ILE A 514 21.55 -0.62 51.92
N TRP A 515 21.94 -1.73 51.31
CA TRP A 515 22.04 -3.03 51.98
C TRP A 515 23.06 -3.00 53.14
N THR A 516 24.15 -2.25 53.01
CA THR A 516 25.11 -2.05 54.10
C THR A 516 24.64 -1.07 55.19
N LYS A 517 23.75 -0.11 54.90
CA LYS A 517 23.27 0.89 55.88
C LYS A 517 21.99 0.48 56.63
N LYS A 518 21.14 -0.37 56.05
CA LYS A 518 19.95 -0.92 56.71
C LYS A 518 20.19 -2.39 57.06
N GLY A 519 20.98 -2.64 58.10
CA GLY A 519 21.12 -3.96 58.76
C GLY A 519 19.83 -4.48 59.43
N ALA A 520 18.65 -4.17 58.88
CA ALA A 520 17.35 -4.50 59.44
C ALA A 520 16.32 -4.75 58.32
N PHE A 521 16.56 -5.79 57.52
CA PHE A 521 15.52 -6.52 56.79
C PHE A 521 15.84 -8.02 56.89
N GLN A 522 15.97 -8.51 58.13
CA GLN A 522 16.29 -9.90 58.46
C GLN A 522 15.04 -10.78 58.68
N GLN A 523 13.89 -10.44 58.10
CA GLN A 523 12.63 -11.21 58.22
C GLN A 523 11.96 -11.48 56.86
N LEU A 524 12.73 -11.95 55.90
CA LEU A 524 12.20 -12.81 54.84
C LEU A 524 12.99 -14.11 54.91
N HIS A 525 12.46 -15.09 55.65
CA HIS A 525 13.05 -16.43 55.69
C HIS A 525 13.09 -17.02 54.27
N PRO A 526 14.21 -17.66 53.87
CA PRO A 526 14.27 -18.41 52.64
C PRO A 526 13.47 -19.70 52.84
N THR A 527 12.38 -19.89 52.10
CA THR A 527 11.81 -21.23 51.94
C THR A 527 12.65 -22.00 50.91
N PRO A 528 13.28 -23.12 51.29
CA PRO A 528 14.06 -23.95 50.39
C PRO A 528 13.08 -24.77 49.53
N GLY A 529 12.75 -24.22 48.37
CA GLY A 529 11.97 -24.91 47.36
C GLY A 529 12.23 -24.20 46.04
N GLY A 530 13.11 -24.76 45.22
CA GLY A 530 13.36 -24.25 43.88
C GLY A 530 12.05 -24.10 43.12
N ILE A 531 11.69 -22.86 42.77
CA ILE A 531 10.58 -22.61 41.86
C ILE A 531 11.14 -22.70 40.44
N SER A 532 10.99 -23.91 39.93
CA SER A 532 11.04 -24.35 38.55
C SER A 532 10.68 -23.28 37.51
N ILE A 533 11.58 -23.13 36.52
CA ILE A 533 11.33 -22.53 35.20
C ILE A 533 10.22 -23.33 34.51
N ARG A 534 8.95 -22.92 34.65
CA ARG A 534 7.87 -23.23 33.70
C ARG A 534 6.87 -22.09 33.65
N ASN A 535 6.53 -21.70 32.42
CA ASN A 535 5.50 -20.75 31.98
C ASN A 535 5.84 -19.26 32.01
N LEU A 536 6.61 -18.84 31.00
CA LEU A 536 6.50 -17.52 30.37
C LEU A 536 6.45 -17.63 28.83
N ASN A 537 5.82 -18.71 28.34
CA ASN A 537 5.42 -18.89 26.93
C ASN A 537 3.95 -18.50 26.69
N SER A 538 3.36 -17.66 27.54
CA SER A 538 1.97 -17.18 27.40
C SER A 538 1.84 -15.67 27.20
N LEU A 539 2.88 -14.99 26.72
CA LEU A 539 2.82 -13.59 26.25
C LEU A 539 3.25 -13.43 24.78
N LEU A 540 3.02 -14.48 23.99
CA LEU A 540 2.98 -14.41 22.53
C LEU A 540 1.63 -14.92 22.03
N SER A 541 0.56 -14.21 22.38
CA SER A 541 -0.69 -14.26 21.63
C SER A 541 -1.56 -13.02 21.94
N LEU A 542 -1.97 -12.35 20.85
CA LEU A 542 -3.06 -11.37 20.75
C LEU A 542 -2.78 -9.89 21.13
N GLY A 543 -2.40 -9.13 20.10
CA GLY A 543 -3.18 -7.97 19.61
C GLY A 543 -3.78 -6.95 20.58
N TRP A 544 -3.01 -5.89 20.84
CA TRP A 544 -3.38 -4.45 20.85
C TRP A 544 -4.72 -4.01 21.46
N LYS A 545 -4.64 -3.10 22.44
CA LYS A 545 -5.41 -1.84 22.44
C LYS A 545 -4.78 -0.75 23.33
N ASP A 546 -4.80 0.45 22.76
CA ASP A 546 -4.67 1.80 23.33
C ASP A 546 -3.32 2.31 23.86
N GLN A 547 -3.00 3.53 23.41
CA GLN A 547 -1.75 4.24 23.60
C GLN A 547 -1.38 4.36 25.08
N GLY A 548 -0.29 3.71 25.46
CA GLY A 548 0.29 3.81 26.79
C GLY A 548 1.82 3.63 26.73
N PRO A 549 2.53 4.06 27.77
CA PRO A 549 3.98 3.91 27.86
C PRO A 549 4.44 2.45 27.78
N SER A 550 5.58 2.19 27.13
CA SER A 550 6.16 0.83 27.07
C SER A 550 7.01 0.56 28.31
N PHE A 551 6.72 -0.51 29.05
CA PHE A 551 7.45 -0.86 30.28
C PHE A 551 8.50 -1.95 30.01
N HIS A 552 9.74 -1.66 30.37
CA HIS A 552 10.83 -2.64 30.34
C HIS A 552 11.34 -2.87 31.76
N ARG A 553 11.33 -4.13 32.22
CA ARG A 553 11.93 -4.53 33.50
C ARG A 553 13.44 -4.65 33.31
N LEU A 554 14.22 -3.90 34.09
CA LEU A 554 15.67 -3.83 33.92
C LEU A 554 16.43 -4.88 34.76
N TYR A 555 15.92 -5.27 35.93
CA TYR A 555 16.47 -6.32 36.81
C TYR A 555 15.38 -6.99 37.67
N ASP A 556 15.70 -8.13 38.29
CA ASP A 556 14.81 -8.83 39.24
C ASP A 556 14.43 -7.98 40.46
N GLU A 557 15.22 -6.94 40.77
CA GLU A 557 15.06 -6.06 41.94
C GLU A 557 14.16 -4.82 41.71
N GLY A 558 13.32 -4.79 40.68
CA GLY A 558 12.19 -3.84 40.62
C GLY A 558 12.49 -2.44 40.07
N ALA A 559 13.52 -2.26 39.23
CA ALA A 559 13.73 -1.04 38.45
C ALA A 559 13.16 -1.15 37.03
N TYR A 560 12.52 -0.09 36.52
CA TYR A 560 11.81 -0.11 35.24
C TYR A 560 12.14 1.10 34.36
N CYS A 561 12.25 0.89 33.05
CA CYS A 561 12.33 1.96 32.06
C CYS A 561 10.99 2.09 31.35
N VAL A 562 10.56 3.33 31.18
CA VAL A 562 9.33 3.69 30.48
C VAL A 562 9.68 4.62 29.33
N GLU A 563 9.30 4.24 28.13
CA GLU A 563 9.49 5.08 26.94
C GLU A 563 8.16 5.70 26.51
N ALA A 564 8.15 7.02 26.34
CA ALA A 564 7.04 7.78 25.79
C ALA A 564 7.48 8.66 24.62
N ARG A 565 6.51 8.97 23.75
CA ARG A 565 6.74 9.84 22.59
C ARG A 565 5.68 10.92 22.54
N VAL A 566 6.13 12.17 22.41
CA VAL A 566 5.30 13.36 22.32
C VAL A 566 5.37 13.90 20.90
N ASN A 567 4.21 14.02 20.24
CA ASN A 567 4.11 14.50 18.86
C ASN A 567 4.17 16.03 18.72
N HIS A 568 4.55 16.73 19.78
CA HIS A 568 4.75 18.19 19.82
C HIS A 568 6.23 18.52 20.07
N PRO A 569 6.74 19.67 19.60
CA PRO A 569 8.07 20.16 19.97
C PRO A 569 8.18 20.44 21.47
N LEU A 570 9.36 20.21 22.05
CA LEU A 570 9.60 20.41 23.49
C LEU A 570 9.27 21.83 23.97
N ARG A 571 9.53 22.85 23.14
CA ARG A 571 9.23 24.25 23.46
C ARG A 571 7.72 24.54 23.57
N GLU A 572 6.89 23.91 22.75
CA GLU A 572 5.42 24.00 22.88
C GLU A 572 4.93 23.26 24.12
N PHE A 573 5.54 22.11 24.42
CA PHE A 573 5.26 21.34 25.63
C PHE A 573 5.58 22.10 26.92
N LEU A 574 6.75 22.75 27.00
CA LEU A 574 7.20 23.52 28.18
C LEU A 574 6.40 24.81 28.39
N ASN A 575 5.78 25.35 27.34
CA ASN A 575 4.95 26.56 27.40
C ASN A 575 3.47 26.27 27.72
N HIS A 576 3.09 25.00 27.85
CA HIS A 576 1.73 24.62 28.20
C HIS A 576 1.47 24.91 29.69
N THR A 577 0.52 25.81 30.00
CA THR A 577 0.24 26.27 31.37
C THR A 577 -0.54 25.26 32.22
N ASP A 578 -1.07 24.20 31.61
CA ASP A 578 -1.85 23.16 32.30
C ASP A 578 -0.97 21.96 32.70
N SER A 579 -0.78 21.78 34.01
CA SER A 579 -0.02 20.67 34.62
C SER A 579 -0.65 19.29 34.39
N SER A 580 -1.90 19.23 33.93
CA SER A 580 -2.62 17.97 33.64
C SER A 580 -2.01 17.17 32.49
N TYR A 581 -1.34 17.86 31.54
CA TYR A 581 -0.67 17.23 30.40
C TYR A 581 0.59 16.45 30.82
N VAL A 582 1.31 16.95 31.83
CA VAL A 582 2.46 16.23 32.40
C VAL A 582 2.00 14.94 33.09
N SER A 583 0.82 14.93 33.70
CA SER A 583 0.26 13.70 34.27
C SER A 583 -0.18 12.66 33.24
N GLN A 584 -0.42 13.03 31.99
CA GLN A 584 -0.72 12.06 30.91
C GLN A 584 0.53 11.33 30.41
N LEU A 585 1.71 11.88 30.68
CA LEU A 585 3.01 11.21 30.50
C LEU A 585 3.33 10.24 31.64
N LEU A 586 2.51 10.22 32.71
CA LEU A 586 2.68 9.32 33.84
C LEU A 586 1.76 8.10 33.69
N PRO A 587 2.22 6.90 34.06
CA PRO A 587 1.34 5.76 34.26
C PRO A 587 0.18 6.10 35.21
N THR A 588 -1.05 5.73 34.85
CA THR A 588 -2.25 5.95 35.70
C THR A 588 -2.09 5.34 37.09
N GLU A 589 -2.62 6.01 38.13
CA GLU A 589 -2.47 5.67 39.57
C GLU A 589 -2.65 4.18 39.93
N ALA A 590 -3.43 3.43 39.15
CA ALA A 590 -3.67 2.00 39.36
C ALA A 590 -2.40 1.11 39.29
N THR A 591 -1.29 1.57 38.71
CA THR A 591 -0.01 0.82 38.68
C THR A 591 0.90 1.07 39.89
N TRP A 592 0.49 1.93 40.84
CA TRP A 592 1.36 2.47 41.89
C TRP A 592 1.14 1.91 43.30
N THR A 593 0.32 0.87 43.49
CA THR A 593 0.10 0.30 44.83
C THR A 593 1.27 -0.58 45.27
N ALA A 594 2.18 0.01 46.04
CA ALA A 594 3.37 -0.59 46.63
C ALA A 594 3.08 -1.52 47.84
N THR A 595 2.04 -2.35 47.78
CA THR A 595 1.65 -3.22 48.91
C THR A 595 1.79 -4.72 48.66
N THR A 596 2.28 -5.16 47.50
CA THR A 596 2.58 -6.57 47.24
C THR A 596 4.05 -6.80 46.88
N ALA A 597 4.58 -7.96 47.28
CA ALA A 597 5.93 -8.41 46.93
C ALA A 597 6.10 -8.38 45.41
N GLY A 598 6.96 -7.49 44.90
CA GLY A 598 7.13 -7.19 43.47
C GLY A 598 6.96 -5.71 43.06
N GLY A 599 6.71 -4.80 44.00
CA GLY A 599 6.61 -3.36 43.72
C GLY A 599 7.89 -2.68 43.20
N TYR A 600 7.71 -1.60 42.43
CA TYR A 600 8.77 -0.84 41.75
C TYR A 600 9.65 -0.06 42.76
N ILE A 601 10.98 -0.17 42.68
CA ILE A 601 11.97 0.57 43.48
C ILE A 601 12.31 1.91 42.82
N ALA A 602 12.49 1.91 41.50
CA ALA A 602 12.82 3.06 40.69
C ALA A 602 12.22 2.92 39.28
N MET A 603 11.77 4.02 38.69
CA MET A 603 11.28 4.06 37.31
C MET A 603 11.93 5.23 36.57
N ILE A 604 12.63 4.95 35.47
CA ILE A 604 13.11 5.99 34.55
C ILE A 604 12.07 6.19 33.47
N HIS A 605 11.81 7.44 33.14
CA HIS A 605 10.96 7.83 32.04
C HIS A 605 11.77 8.56 30.97
N VAL A 606 11.79 8.02 29.76
CA VAL A 606 12.44 8.64 28.60
C VAL A 606 11.35 9.14 27.67
N THR A 607 11.28 10.45 27.47
CA THR A 607 10.33 11.07 26.54
C THR A 607 11.07 11.64 25.33
N THR A 608 10.66 11.21 24.15
CA THR A 608 11.17 11.74 22.87
C THR A 608 10.13 12.69 22.25
N PHE A 609 10.57 13.89 21.86
CA PHE A 609 9.70 14.91 21.27
C PHE A 609 9.80 14.92 19.74
N ALA A 610 8.82 15.55 19.07
CA ALA A 610 8.80 15.64 17.60
C ALA A 610 10.00 16.40 17.01
N CYS A 611 10.68 17.21 17.82
CA CYS A 611 11.89 17.95 17.45
C CYS A 611 13.20 17.23 17.82
N ASP A 612 13.16 15.90 17.99
CA ASP A 612 14.28 15.04 18.43
C ASP A 612 14.90 15.38 19.80
N ALA A 613 14.28 16.30 20.56
CA ALA A 613 14.66 16.55 21.94
C ALA A 613 14.30 15.36 22.83
N ILE A 614 15.11 15.13 23.86
CA ILE A 614 14.94 14.03 24.81
C ILE A 614 14.79 14.61 26.22
N SER A 615 13.71 14.24 26.90
CA SER A 615 13.57 14.47 28.34
C SER A 615 13.75 13.17 29.09
N LEU A 616 14.53 13.24 30.17
CA LEU A 616 14.77 12.13 31.08
C LEU A 616 14.18 12.49 32.45
N GLY A 617 13.23 11.67 32.90
CA GLY A 617 12.66 11.73 34.25
C GLY A 617 13.03 10.49 35.05
N ALA A 618 13.09 10.61 36.37
CA ALA A 618 13.26 9.47 37.27
C ALA A 618 12.26 9.57 38.42
N PHE A 619 11.65 8.43 38.77
CA PHE A 619 10.73 8.25 39.88
C PHE A 619 11.32 7.23 40.84
N LEU A 620 11.19 7.50 42.14
CA LEU A 620 11.76 6.66 43.18
C LEU A 620 10.70 6.36 44.24
N SER A 621 10.70 5.12 44.75
CA SER A 621 9.78 4.72 45.80
C SER A 621 10.17 5.33 47.15
N TYR A 622 9.19 5.95 47.82
CA TYR A 622 9.35 6.62 49.12
C TYR A 622 9.68 5.66 50.29
N ILE A 623 9.50 4.34 50.10
CA ILE A 623 9.73 3.34 51.14
C ILE A 623 11.24 3.12 51.38
N ILE A 624 12.08 3.48 50.40
CA ILE A 624 13.49 3.12 50.37
C ILE A 624 14.41 4.32 50.65
N PHE A 625 13.95 5.54 50.38
CA PHE A 625 14.73 6.77 50.47
C PHE A 625 14.41 7.60 51.73
N ASP A 626 15.44 7.98 52.48
CA ASP A 626 15.37 9.10 53.41
C ASP A 626 15.74 10.42 52.69
N GLY A 627 15.51 11.56 53.35
CA GLY A 627 15.80 12.88 52.78
C GLY A 627 17.25 13.04 52.27
N PRO A 628 18.28 12.66 53.07
CA PRO A 628 19.67 12.71 52.63
C PRO A 628 19.97 11.82 51.41
N ALA A 629 19.46 10.60 51.37
CA ALA A 629 19.63 9.68 50.25
C ALA A 629 19.00 10.21 48.96
N ALA A 630 17.83 10.87 49.06
CA ALA A 630 17.20 11.52 47.92
C ALA A 630 18.06 12.68 47.39
N THR A 631 18.63 13.51 48.25
CA THR A 631 19.51 14.61 47.85
C THR A 631 20.78 14.11 47.14
N THR A 632 21.43 13.05 47.67
CA THR A 632 22.62 12.45 47.02
C THR A 632 22.29 11.86 45.66
N PHE A 633 21.14 11.19 45.53
CA PHE A 633 20.68 10.66 44.25
C PHE A 633 20.44 11.78 43.23
N ILE A 634 19.75 12.86 43.63
CA ILE A 634 19.46 14.01 42.76
C ILE A 634 20.75 14.66 42.26
N SER A 635 21.71 14.90 43.15
CA SER A 635 23.01 15.48 42.76
C SER A 635 23.80 14.57 41.81
N SER A 636 23.75 13.26 42.04
CA SER A 636 24.43 12.27 41.18
C SER A 636 23.75 12.15 39.80
N TRP A 637 22.42 12.19 39.77
CA TRP A 637 21.62 12.20 38.54
C TRP A 637 21.86 13.46 37.70
N ALA A 638 21.92 14.62 38.34
CA ALA A 638 22.27 15.88 37.68
C ALA A 638 23.70 15.83 37.10
N ALA A 639 24.67 15.30 37.85
CA ALA A 639 26.05 15.15 37.36
C ALA A 639 26.16 14.16 36.18
N LEU A 640 25.43 13.04 36.23
CA LEU A 640 25.41 12.03 35.17
C LEU A 640 24.79 12.57 33.88
N THR A 641 23.65 13.25 33.98
CA THR A 641 22.97 13.87 32.83
C THR A 641 23.81 14.98 32.21
N HIS A 642 24.48 15.80 33.03
CA HIS A 642 25.41 16.82 32.54
C HIS A 642 26.64 16.22 31.83
N LYS A 643 27.20 15.11 32.33
CA LYS A 643 28.32 14.40 31.70
C LYS A 643 27.93 13.77 30.35
N CYS A 644 26.68 13.31 30.22
CA CYS A 644 26.15 12.81 28.95
C CYS A 644 25.85 13.94 27.94
N ALA A 645 25.39 15.09 28.42
CA ALA A 645 25.24 16.27 27.59
C ALA A 645 26.61 16.78 27.07
N SER A 646 27.67 16.76 27.88
CA SER A 646 28.99 17.28 27.49
C SER A 646 29.86 16.34 26.64
N SER A 647 29.61 15.04 26.66
CA SER A 647 30.37 14.03 25.88
C SER A 647 29.88 13.85 24.44
N SER A 648 28.82 14.55 24.02
CA SER A 648 28.15 14.40 22.72
C SER A 648 28.53 15.45 21.65
N VAL A 649 29.63 16.21 21.82
CA VAL A 649 29.93 17.34 20.93
C VAL A 649 30.70 16.92 19.67
N ARG A 650 29.99 16.77 18.55
CA ARG A 650 30.42 17.29 17.24
C ARG A 650 29.41 18.26 16.60
N ASP A 651 28.21 18.40 17.14
CA ASP A 651 27.28 19.47 16.77
C ASP A 651 26.36 19.81 17.97
N PRO A 652 26.64 20.89 18.72
CA PRO A 652 25.89 21.27 19.92
C PRO A 652 24.48 21.81 19.66
N THR A 653 24.00 21.86 18.41
CA THR A 653 22.71 22.48 18.07
C THR A 653 21.51 21.53 18.06
N ARG A 654 21.69 20.22 18.28
CA ARG A 654 20.61 19.23 18.05
C ARG A 654 20.15 18.39 19.23
N VAL A 655 20.76 18.49 20.41
CA VAL A 655 20.33 17.70 21.58
C VAL A 655 20.24 18.57 22.82
N GLU A 656 19.06 19.15 23.08
CA GLU A 656 18.72 19.66 24.40
C GLU A 656 18.27 18.48 25.27
N VAL A 657 19.12 18.05 26.21
CA VAL A 657 18.72 17.11 27.26
C VAL A 657 18.11 17.91 28.40
N VAL A 658 16.79 17.92 28.51
CA VAL A 658 16.10 18.56 29.64
C VAL A 658 15.85 17.53 30.73
N SER A 659 16.65 17.61 31.79
CA SER A 659 16.51 16.82 33.02
C SER A 659 15.46 17.45 33.94
N ALA A 660 14.20 17.05 33.78
CA ALA A 660 13.14 17.46 34.69
C ALA A 660 12.97 16.39 35.79
N LEU A 661 13.44 16.68 37.01
CA LEU A 661 13.24 15.78 38.14
C LEU A 661 11.88 16.05 38.80
N LEU A 662 10.84 15.37 38.31
CA LEU A 662 9.50 15.40 38.92
C LEU A 662 9.46 14.47 40.14
N CYS A 663 9.96 14.95 41.27
CA CYS A 663 9.69 14.31 42.56
C CYS A 663 8.21 14.49 42.94
N LYS A 664 7.32 13.64 42.41
CA LYS A 664 6.07 13.29 43.12
C LYS A 664 6.42 12.36 44.28
N CYS A 665 7.23 12.85 45.22
CA CYS A 665 7.21 12.30 46.57
C CYS A 665 5.77 12.46 47.06
N ILE A 666 5.17 11.36 47.53
CA ILE A 666 3.80 11.30 48.00
C ILE A 666 3.55 12.46 48.97
N MET A 667 2.93 13.53 48.47
CA MET A 667 2.49 14.68 49.26
C MET A 667 1.42 14.28 50.29
N ALA A 668 0.90 13.04 50.23
CA ALA A 668 -0.02 12.50 51.21
C ALA A 668 0.64 11.88 52.46
N THR A 669 1.91 11.43 52.41
CA THR A 669 2.54 10.72 53.55
C THR A 669 3.70 11.49 54.18
N PHE A 670 4.41 12.35 53.43
CA PHE A 670 5.45 13.20 54.00
C PHE A 670 4.89 14.37 54.84
N LYS A 671 3.66 14.80 54.54
CA LYS A 671 2.91 15.78 55.33
C LYS A 671 2.64 15.29 56.76
N ALA A 672 2.68 13.98 56.99
CA ALA A 672 2.38 13.36 58.28
C ALA A 672 3.60 13.13 59.18
N LYS A 673 4.86 13.25 58.69
CA LYS A 673 6.02 12.78 59.47
C LYS A 673 7.25 13.69 59.60
N SER A 674 7.43 14.78 58.84
CA SER A 674 8.73 15.49 58.86
C SER A 674 8.72 17.02 58.90
N GLY A 675 7.57 17.70 58.86
CA GLY A 675 7.50 19.14 59.17
C GLY A 675 8.33 20.10 58.28
N ILE A 676 8.85 19.64 57.14
CA ILE A 676 9.63 20.48 56.21
C ILE A 676 8.67 21.26 55.29
N GLN A 677 8.83 22.57 55.20
CA GLN A 677 7.98 23.44 54.37
C GLN A 677 8.21 23.25 52.86
N LYS A 678 7.09 23.35 52.11
CA LYS A 678 6.94 23.16 50.66
C LYS A 678 7.86 24.05 49.80
N SER A 679 8.34 25.16 50.34
CA SER A 679 9.16 26.16 49.62
C SER A 679 10.59 25.69 49.34
N THR A 680 11.20 24.90 50.23
CA THR A 680 12.63 24.55 50.11
C THR A 680 12.92 23.57 48.96
N LEU A 681 11.97 22.68 48.64
CA LEU A 681 12.11 21.67 47.56
C LEU A 681 11.76 22.20 46.17
N ILE A 682 10.80 23.12 46.06
CA ILE A 682 10.47 23.78 44.78
C ILE A 682 11.62 24.68 44.33
N THR A 683 12.33 25.31 45.28
CA THR A 683 13.46 26.19 44.97
C THR A 683 14.64 25.44 44.33
N HIS A 684 14.86 24.16 44.68
CA HIS A 684 15.91 23.35 44.03
C HIS A 684 15.53 22.87 42.61
N ALA A 685 14.24 22.61 42.36
CA ALA A 685 13.78 22.19 41.03
C ALA A 685 13.70 23.35 40.02
N VAL A 686 13.47 24.58 40.48
CA VAL A 686 13.41 25.78 39.63
C VAL A 686 14.80 26.29 39.23
N ASN A 687 15.86 25.98 39.99
CA ASN A 687 17.23 26.38 39.67
C ASN A 687 17.94 25.47 38.65
N LEU A 688 17.26 24.46 38.11
CA LEU A 688 17.73 23.56 37.03
C LEU A 688 17.11 23.92 35.66
N ARG A 689 16.80 25.21 35.45
CA ARG A 689 16.26 25.73 34.19
C ARG A 689 17.37 26.17 33.24
#